data_AF-A0A8J4XNP0-F1
#
_entry.id   AF-A0A8J4XNP0-F1
#
_cell.length_a   1.000
_cell.length_b   1.000
_cell.length_c   1.000
_cell.angle_alpha   90.00
_cell.angle_beta   90.00
_cell.angle_gamma   90.00
#
_symmetry.space_group_name_H-M   'P 1'
#
loop_
_entity.id
_entity.type
_entity.pdbx_description
1 polymer ?
#
loop_
_entity_poly.entity_id
_entity_poly.type
_entity_poly.pdbx_seq_one_letter_code
_entity_poly.pdbx_strand_id
1 'polypeptide(L)'
;MAHRLATRCGGYRSAPPWKLPILQGFSTHADPLAVDADPPIDETAPSLDEVREAVAKLRGGKAAGVCNISAELLKAGGEAMIRGLHAVLTAVWQSGTIPPDWKRGLVVPIWKGKGDRQDCNNYRGITLLSVPGKVLAHLLLTRIRSHLVKHQRPQQSGFTPGKSTTDRILALRVLVERRREFRQGMLAAYVDLKKAFDSVHRESLWDLLRLQGIPARTIGLITGLYSGTESAVKCGAGVSSFFPVNTGVRQGCVLAPSLFNACMDWVLDKVVDQSDCGASVGNTKITDLVFADDAVIFAESLEVLVMALEALHEEAKPLGLVVSWLKTKVQVFGDLLDEAVQSVHACGEDIEILESFTYLGSAVHNDGGSRQEVLRRIGIAHGVMDSLSGSIWRCRYLCRRTKIRFFKSLVIPVLLYGCETWTLNSDLKRQINAFGTNQAKSKLGDIRVFVFDYESPSRALTKPRASWESIRVFVFDYDLLPGHYQPRASWRASEGGDEERAAQAWQDSHVENIVVVASGKGGVGKSTTAVNLAVALGEVDHCAVGLLDMDVFGPSVPRMMNLSAAPELDQNQKMVPLSNYGIQCMSIGFLVEEKAAVVWRGPMVMSAVQRLLLNTAWPPLKYLVLDMPPGTGDTQLSISQLIEVTGSIIVSTPQDIALLDARRGAEMFRKVHIPVLGLIENMNVFRCPNCGHEEHIFGRQGVHRMAEELGVEVLGEVPLSLCIREGADCGKPIVVSQPDSPQVSLLPDYLFLTLRPRT
;
A
#
# COMPACT_ATOMS: atom_id res chain seq x y z
N MET A 1 5.82 57.36 45.20
CA MET A 1 4.47 57.89 44.92
C MET A 1 4.65 59.01 43.90
N ALA A 2 4.20 58.97 42.65
CA ALA A 2 3.36 58.06 41.89
C ALA A 2 3.82 58.19 40.41
N HIS A 3 3.91 57.12 39.60
CA HIS A 3 2.85 56.26 39.09
C HIS A 3 1.95 56.96 38.06
N ARG A 4 1.74 56.25 36.94
CA ARG A 4 0.50 56.10 36.18
C ARG A 4 0.32 56.87 34.85
N LEU A 5 0.20 56.03 33.82
CA LEU A 5 -0.94 55.94 32.91
C LEU A 5 -1.27 57.20 32.08
N ALA A 6 -0.79 57.19 30.84
CA ALA A 6 -1.45 57.89 29.74
C ALA A 6 -2.30 56.88 28.92
N THR A 7 -3.52 56.65 29.40
CA THR A 7 -4.74 56.51 28.55
C THR A 7 -4.86 57.76 27.64
N ARG A 8 -5.40 57.78 26.42
CA ARG A 8 -6.52 57.04 25.82
C ARG A 8 -6.65 57.46 24.33
N CYS A 9 -7.15 56.53 23.52
CA CYS A 9 -7.96 56.69 22.30
C CYS A 9 -7.35 57.25 20.99
N GLY A 10 -7.29 56.38 19.97
CA GLY A 10 -7.34 56.79 18.56
C GLY A 10 -6.91 55.73 17.52
N GLY A 11 -7.84 54.89 17.05
CA GLY A 11 -7.87 54.39 15.67
C GLY A 11 -7.09 53.12 15.30
N TYR A 12 -7.63 51.93 15.60
CA TYR A 12 -7.32 50.71 14.85
C TYR A 12 -8.18 50.67 13.58
N ARG A 13 -7.58 50.82 12.40
CA ARG A 13 -8.12 50.27 11.14
C ARG A 13 -7.54 48.88 10.98
N SER A 14 -8.31 47.85 11.35
CA SER A 14 -8.00 46.46 11.06
C SER A 14 -8.10 46.23 9.54
N ALA A 15 -7.07 45.59 8.98
CA ALA A 15 -7.18 44.98 7.65
C ALA A 15 -8.23 43.84 7.69
N PRO A 16 -8.95 43.59 6.59
CA PRO A 16 -9.99 42.57 6.59
C PRO A 16 -9.41 41.14 6.76
N PRO A 17 -10.16 40.22 7.40
CA PRO A 17 -9.67 38.90 7.85
C PRO A 17 -9.37 37.87 6.75
N TRP A 18 -9.48 38.23 5.47
CA TRP A 18 -9.36 37.30 4.33
C TRP A 18 -8.07 37.42 3.52
N LYS A 19 -7.08 38.21 3.97
CA LYS A 19 -5.73 38.14 3.39
C LYS A 19 -4.98 36.97 4.02
N LEU A 20 -4.63 35.96 3.21
CA LEU A 20 -3.62 34.98 3.58
C LEU A 20 -2.39 35.74 4.13
N PRO A 21 -1.91 35.44 5.35
CA PRO A 21 -0.73 36.11 5.91
C PRO A 21 0.45 36.00 4.93
N ILE A 22 0.98 37.16 4.55
CA ILE A 22 1.99 37.32 3.51
C ILE A 22 3.36 36.83 3.99
N LEU A 23 3.92 35.85 3.26
CA LEU A 23 5.32 35.72 2.82
C LEU A 23 6.45 36.03 3.82
N GLN A 24 6.57 35.30 4.93
CA GLN A 24 7.85 35.11 5.62
C GLN A 24 7.93 33.70 6.21
N GLY A 25 8.61 32.78 5.53
CA GLY A 25 8.85 31.43 6.06
C GLY A 25 8.63 30.29 5.06
N PHE A 26 9.15 30.40 3.85
CA PHE A 26 9.45 29.19 3.07
C PHE A 26 10.89 28.80 3.36
N SER A 27 11.09 27.83 4.26
CA SER A 27 12.30 27.01 4.27
C SER A 27 12.03 25.83 3.34
N THR A 28 12.65 25.84 2.17
CA THR A 28 12.72 24.66 1.31
C THR A 28 13.72 23.68 1.93
N HIS A 29 13.27 22.79 2.81
CA HIS A 29 14.01 21.56 3.08
C HIS A 29 13.66 20.53 2.00
N ALA A 30 14.12 20.80 0.78
CA ALA A 30 14.28 19.82 -0.27
C ALA A 30 15.76 19.85 -0.67
N ASP A 31 16.39 18.69 -0.57
CA ASP A 31 17.78 18.42 -0.97
C ASP A 31 18.07 18.98 -2.38
N PRO A 32 19.09 19.85 -2.58
CA PRO A 32 19.38 20.46 -3.86
C PRO A 32 20.18 19.49 -4.75
N LEU A 33 19.55 18.40 -5.17
CA LEU A 33 20.06 17.53 -6.22
C LEU A 33 19.01 17.45 -7.34
N ALA A 34 19.23 18.30 -8.35
CA ALA A 34 18.66 18.28 -9.70
C ALA A 34 17.20 17.81 -9.86
N VAL A 35 16.25 18.71 -9.63
CA VAL A 35 14.89 18.58 -10.17
C VAL A 35 14.83 19.46 -11.42
N ASP A 36 14.66 18.84 -12.59
CA ASP A 36 14.43 19.57 -13.84
C ASP A 36 13.28 20.57 -13.65
N ALA A 37 13.47 21.81 -14.09
CA ALA A 37 12.41 22.82 -14.07
C ALA A 37 11.26 22.32 -14.95
N ASP A 38 10.04 22.32 -14.42
CA ASP A 38 8.87 21.86 -15.16
C ASP A 38 8.69 22.66 -16.46
N PRO A 39 8.20 22.02 -17.55
CA PRO A 39 7.84 22.74 -18.74
C PRO A 39 6.74 23.77 -18.39
N PRO A 40 6.85 25.01 -18.90
CA PRO A 40 5.87 26.05 -18.58
C PRO A 40 4.47 25.62 -19.03
N ILE A 41 3.44 26.01 -18.27
CA ILE A 41 2.04 25.80 -18.66
C ILE A 41 1.79 26.51 -20.00
N ASP A 42 1.29 25.75 -20.98
CA ASP A 42 0.95 26.30 -22.29
C ASP A 42 -0.20 27.32 -22.18
N GLU A 43 0.08 28.59 -22.50
CA GLU A 43 -0.89 29.69 -22.48
C GLU A 43 -1.46 30.03 -23.88
N THR A 44 -1.05 29.31 -24.94
CA THR A 44 -1.52 29.54 -26.31
C THR A 44 -3.01 29.21 -26.46
N ALA A 45 -3.71 29.72 -27.48
CA ALA A 45 -5.10 29.33 -27.68
C ALA A 45 -5.20 27.82 -28.01
N PRO A 46 -6.25 27.12 -27.57
CA PRO A 46 -6.39 25.69 -27.81
C PRO A 46 -6.46 25.40 -29.31
N SER A 47 -5.75 24.37 -29.74
CA SER A 47 -5.79 23.84 -31.10
C SER A 47 -7.14 23.18 -31.41
N LEU A 48 -7.44 23.01 -32.69
CA LEU A 48 -8.64 22.28 -33.13
C LEU A 48 -8.65 20.83 -32.61
N ASP A 49 -7.47 20.21 -32.53
CA ASP A 49 -7.29 18.83 -32.07
C ASP A 49 -7.54 18.70 -30.56
N GLU A 50 -7.04 19.64 -29.75
CA GLU A 50 -7.35 19.70 -28.32
C GLU A 50 -8.87 19.81 -28.07
N VAL A 51 -9.57 20.64 -28.85
CA VAL A 51 -11.03 20.76 -28.76
C VAL A 51 -11.71 19.45 -29.15
N ARG A 52 -11.26 18.79 -30.22
CA ARG A 52 -11.79 17.49 -30.65
C ARG A 52 -11.65 16.45 -29.55
N GLU A 53 -10.48 16.36 -28.92
CA GLU A 53 -10.25 15.46 -27.79
C GLU A 53 -11.12 15.77 -26.58
N ALA A 54 -11.27 17.05 -26.23
CA ALA A 54 -12.09 17.47 -25.11
C ALA A 54 -13.57 17.10 -25.34
N VAL A 55 -14.09 17.26 -26.56
CA VAL A 55 -15.45 16.84 -26.93
C VAL A 55 -15.59 15.31 -26.89
N ALA A 56 -14.59 14.57 -27.37
CA ALA A 56 -14.59 13.10 -27.32
C ALA A 56 -14.70 12.58 -25.86
N LYS A 57 -14.02 13.24 -24.91
CA LYS A 57 -14.01 12.91 -23.48
C LYS A 57 -15.34 13.20 -22.76
N LEU A 58 -16.28 13.94 -23.36
CA LEU A 58 -17.60 14.20 -22.77
C LEU A 58 -18.41 12.90 -22.59
N ARG A 59 -18.99 12.70 -21.41
CA ARG A 59 -19.86 11.53 -21.16
C ARG A 59 -21.25 11.74 -21.78
N GLY A 60 -21.70 10.78 -22.57
CA GLY A 60 -23.07 10.73 -23.09
C GLY A 60 -24.10 10.26 -22.04
N GLY A 61 -25.38 10.37 -22.37
CA GLY A 61 -26.53 10.02 -21.52
C GLY A 61 -26.70 10.96 -20.33
N LYS A 62 -26.20 12.21 -20.42
CA LYS A 62 -26.25 13.20 -19.33
C LYS A 62 -27.17 14.35 -19.70
N ALA A 63 -27.89 14.86 -18.71
CA ALA A 63 -28.77 16.02 -18.88
C ALA A 63 -27.96 17.27 -19.23
N ALA A 64 -28.47 18.04 -20.19
CA ALA A 64 -27.90 19.33 -20.59
C ALA A 64 -28.21 20.44 -19.57
N GLY A 65 -27.41 21.50 -19.59
CA GLY A 65 -27.66 22.72 -18.83
C GLY A 65 -28.73 23.60 -19.49
N VAL A 66 -28.75 24.90 -19.11
CA VAL A 66 -29.76 25.88 -19.57
C VAL A 66 -29.83 26.01 -21.10
N CYS A 67 -28.69 25.96 -21.79
CA CYS A 67 -28.61 26.10 -23.25
C CYS A 67 -29.14 24.88 -24.03
N ASN A 68 -29.49 23.78 -23.35
CA ASN A 68 -29.99 22.54 -23.94
C ASN A 68 -29.08 21.87 -25.00
N ILE A 69 -27.81 22.30 -25.09
CA ILE A 69 -26.77 21.65 -25.90
C ILE A 69 -26.27 20.43 -25.12
N SER A 70 -26.48 19.24 -25.66
CA SER A 70 -26.02 17.98 -25.06
C SER A 70 -24.64 17.56 -25.58
N ALA A 71 -24.01 16.59 -24.90
CA ALA A 71 -22.75 16.03 -25.36
C ALA A 71 -22.92 15.27 -26.69
N GLU A 72 -24.05 14.61 -26.88
CA GLU A 72 -24.42 13.89 -28.11
C GLU A 72 -24.52 14.84 -29.29
N LEU A 73 -25.11 16.02 -29.10
CA LEU A 73 -25.23 17.03 -30.15
C LEU A 73 -23.84 17.50 -30.62
N LEU A 74 -22.93 17.79 -29.68
CA LEU A 74 -21.57 18.19 -30.02
C LEU A 74 -20.80 17.06 -30.73
N LYS A 75 -20.98 15.81 -30.32
CA LYS A 75 -20.33 14.64 -30.93
C LYS A 75 -20.88 14.31 -32.32
N ALA A 76 -22.20 14.40 -32.50
CA ALA A 76 -22.86 14.09 -33.77
C ALA A 76 -22.67 15.18 -34.82
N GLY A 77 -22.43 16.43 -34.41
CA GLY A 77 -22.23 17.56 -35.30
C GLY A 77 -20.94 17.55 -36.13
N GLY A 78 -20.04 16.57 -35.91
CA GLY A 78 -18.84 16.38 -36.71
C GLY A 78 -17.89 17.58 -36.76
N GLU A 79 -17.05 17.65 -37.80
CA GLU A 79 -16.00 18.67 -37.92
C GLU A 79 -16.53 20.11 -37.97
N ALA A 80 -17.72 20.34 -38.56
CA ALA A 80 -18.31 21.67 -38.61
C ALA A 80 -18.62 22.22 -37.22
N MET A 81 -19.20 21.39 -36.35
CA MET A 81 -19.49 21.74 -34.96
C MET A 81 -18.20 21.98 -34.15
N ILE A 82 -17.18 21.14 -34.35
CA ILE A 82 -15.88 21.29 -33.68
C ILE A 82 -15.20 22.60 -34.09
N ARG A 83 -15.20 22.96 -35.38
CA ARG A 83 -14.66 24.23 -35.86
C ARG A 83 -15.40 25.43 -35.29
N GLY A 84 -16.74 25.38 -35.25
CA GLY A 84 -17.54 26.45 -34.64
C GLY A 84 -17.22 26.62 -33.15
N LEU A 85 -17.14 25.52 -32.41
CA LEU A 85 -16.79 25.54 -30.99
C LEU A 85 -15.35 26.03 -30.77
N HIS A 86 -14.41 25.62 -31.61
CA HIS A 86 -13.01 26.06 -31.58
C HIS A 86 -12.89 27.58 -31.80
N ALA A 87 -13.63 28.15 -32.74
CA ALA A 87 -13.67 29.60 -32.97
C ALA A 87 -14.16 30.35 -31.71
N VAL A 88 -15.23 29.87 -31.08
CA VAL A 88 -15.75 30.44 -29.82
C VAL A 88 -14.73 30.32 -28.70
N LEU A 89 -14.13 29.14 -28.50
CA LEU A 89 -13.13 28.90 -27.46
C LEU A 89 -11.88 29.77 -27.67
N THR A 90 -11.44 29.95 -28.91
CA THR A 90 -10.30 30.83 -29.24
C THR A 90 -10.61 32.29 -28.89
N ALA A 91 -11.80 32.77 -29.25
CA ALA A 91 -12.24 34.13 -28.90
C ALA A 91 -12.32 34.33 -27.38
N VAL A 92 -12.83 33.33 -26.65
CA VAL A 92 -12.84 33.34 -25.17
C VAL A 92 -11.42 33.37 -24.61
N TRP A 93 -10.51 32.56 -25.16
CA TRP A 93 -9.12 32.48 -24.71
C TRP A 93 -8.34 33.77 -24.92
N GLN A 94 -8.63 34.50 -26.00
CA GLN A 94 -8.00 35.78 -26.33
C GLN A 94 -8.58 36.93 -25.51
N SER A 95 -9.91 37.00 -25.39
CA SER A 95 -10.60 38.11 -24.72
C SER A 95 -10.71 37.95 -23.19
N GLY A 96 -10.55 36.74 -22.66
CA GLY A 96 -10.84 36.42 -21.26
C GLY A 96 -12.34 36.48 -20.90
N THR A 97 -13.22 36.74 -21.86
CA THR A 97 -14.65 36.97 -21.62
C THR A 97 -15.43 35.67 -21.77
N ILE A 98 -16.01 35.18 -20.67
CA ILE A 98 -16.84 33.97 -20.67
C ILE A 98 -18.28 34.29 -21.11
N PRO A 99 -18.87 33.54 -22.07
CA PRO A 99 -20.25 33.71 -22.50
C PRO A 99 -21.25 33.61 -21.33
N PRO A 100 -22.26 34.50 -21.23
CA PRO A 100 -23.24 34.50 -20.15
C PRO A 100 -23.96 33.16 -19.96
N ASP A 101 -24.30 32.47 -21.06
CA ASP A 101 -24.97 31.17 -21.02
C ASP A 101 -24.14 30.07 -20.34
N TRP A 102 -22.82 30.24 -20.25
CA TRP A 102 -21.92 29.30 -19.59
C TRP A 102 -21.83 29.56 -18.08
N LYS A 103 -22.33 30.69 -17.61
CA LYS A 103 -22.34 31.13 -16.20
C LYS A 103 -23.62 30.73 -15.46
N ARG A 104 -24.65 30.27 -16.18
CA ARG A 104 -25.93 29.83 -15.60
C ARG A 104 -25.95 28.31 -15.34
N GLY A 105 -26.52 27.92 -14.20
CA GLY A 105 -26.70 26.51 -13.81
C GLY A 105 -28.14 26.19 -13.40
N LEU A 106 -28.54 24.92 -13.57
CA LEU A 106 -29.80 24.40 -13.04
C LEU A 106 -29.53 23.40 -11.93
N VAL A 107 -29.91 23.72 -10.70
CA VAL A 107 -29.77 22.85 -9.53
C VAL A 107 -30.94 21.88 -9.49
N VAL A 108 -30.65 20.59 -9.62
CA VAL A 108 -31.62 19.51 -9.47
C VAL A 108 -31.46 18.91 -8.07
N PRO A 109 -32.46 19.06 -7.18
CA PRO A 109 -32.39 18.49 -5.84
C PRO A 109 -32.64 16.98 -5.89
N ILE A 110 -31.73 16.21 -5.31
CA ILE A 110 -31.82 14.75 -5.18
C ILE A 110 -31.97 14.42 -3.70
N TRP A 111 -33.07 13.76 -3.33
CA TRP A 111 -33.31 13.37 -1.96
C TRP A 111 -32.28 12.33 -1.49
N LYS A 112 -31.72 12.50 -0.30
CA LYS A 112 -30.67 11.65 0.28
C LYS A 112 -31.18 10.29 0.78
N GLY A 113 -32.48 10.03 0.69
CA GLY A 113 -33.07 8.75 1.12
C GLY A 113 -33.31 8.63 2.63
N LYS A 114 -33.12 9.72 3.39
CA LYS A 114 -33.30 9.77 4.84
C LYS A 114 -33.77 11.14 5.32
N GLY A 115 -34.40 11.17 6.49
CA GLY A 115 -34.91 12.38 7.12
C GLY A 115 -36.22 12.89 6.50
N ASP A 116 -36.72 14.01 7.03
CA ASP A 116 -37.91 14.67 6.53
C ASP A 116 -37.70 15.21 5.10
N ARG A 117 -38.67 14.97 4.22
CA ARG A 117 -38.68 15.47 2.84
C ARG A 117 -38.94 16.97 2.76
N GLN A 118 -39.42 17.60 3.82
CA GLN A 118 -39.59 19.06 3.88
C GLN A 118 -38.30 19.78 4.27
N ASP A 119 -37.35 19.09 4.88
CA ASP A 119 -36.05 19.66 5.23
C ASP A 119 -35.09 19.64 4.03
N CYS A 120 -34.74 20.83 3.54
CA CYS A 120 -33.80 21.03 2.43
C CYS A 120 -32.41 20.42 2.70
N ASN A 121 -31.99 20.24 3.95
CA ASN A 121 -30.70 19.60 4.29
C ASN A 121 -30.68 18.11 3.90
N ASN A 122 -31.84 17.49 3.72
CA ASN A 122 -31.99 16.11 3.28
C ASN A 122 -31.93 15.95 1.74
N TYR A 123 -31.57 17.00 1.01
CA TYR A 123 -31.34 16.98 -0.43
C TYR A 123 -29.88 17.27 -0.78
N ARG A 124 -29.42 16.71 -1.89
CA ARG A 124 -28.17 17.04 -2.56
C ARG A 124 -28.50 17.75 -3.87
N GLY A 125 -28.09 19.00 -4.01
CA GLY A 125 -28.24 19.72 -5.28
C GLY A 125 -27.18 19.25 -6.26
N ILE A 126 -27.58 18.84 -7.47
CA ILE A 126 -26.66 18.63 -8.58
C ILE A 126 -26.88 19.73 -9.61
N THR A 127 -25.83 20.48 -9.94
CA THR A 127 -25.93 21.58 -10.89
C THR A 127 -25.64 21.11 -12.31
N LEU A 128 -26.61 21.31 -13.21
CA LEU A 128 -26.46 21.11 -14.64
C LEU A 128 -25.87 22.37 -15.27
N LEU A 129 -24.64 22.25 -15.76
CA LEU A 129 -23.86 23.33 -16.38
C LEU A 129 -23.83 23.19 -17.90
N SER A 130 -23.57 24.32 -18.59
CA SER A 130 -23.35 24.39 -20.03
C SER A 130 -22.31 23.37 -20.51
N VAL A 131 -22.65 22.55 -21.50
CA VAL A 131 -21.74 21.53 -22.06
C VAL A 131 -20.57 22.18 -22.81
N PRO A 132 -20.75 23.21 -23.67
CA PRO A 132 -19.62 23.97 -24.22
C PRO A 132 -18.69 24.56 -23.14
N GLY A 133 -19.25 25.08 -22.04
CA GLY A 133 -18.46 25.56 -20.91
C GLY A 133 -17.65 24.46 -20.21
N LYS A 134 -18.15 23.22 -20.20
CA LYS A 134 -17.39 22.04 -19.71
C LYS A 134 -16.23 21.69 -20.63
N VAL A 135 -16.32 21.95 -21.94
CA VAL A 135 -15.19 21.77 -22.87
C VAL A 135 -14.06 22.73 -22.51
N LEU A 136 -14.36 24.02 -22.27
CA LEU A 136 -13.36 24.98 -21.77
C LEU A 136 -12.75 24.52 -20.44
N ALA A 137 -13.58 24.09 -19.48
CA ALA A 137 -13.10 23.58 -18.21
C ALA A 137 -12.18 22.37 -18.36
N HIS A 138 -12.48 21.47 -19.30
CA HIS A 138 -11.65 20.30 -19.60
C HIS A 138 -10.29 20.69 -20.20
N LEU A 139 -10.26 21.67 -21.10
CA LEU A 139 -9.01 22.21 -21.67
C LEU A 139 -8.14 22.85 -20.60
N LEU A 140 -8.73 23.73 -19.78
CA LEU A 140 -8.02 24.36 -18.66
C LEU A 140 -7.47 23.31 -17.69
N LEU A 141 -8.27 22.30 -17.32
CA LEU A 141 -7.83 21.24 -16.43
C LEU A 141 -6.66 20.47 -17.04
N THR A 142 -6.75 20.12 -18.33
CA THR A 142 -5.72 19.35 -19.03
C THR A 142 -4.37 20.06 -18.96
N ARG A 143 -4.34 21.39 -19.07
CA ARG A 143 -3.12 22.20 -19.05
C ARG A 143 -2.51 22.38 -17.66
N ILE A 144 -3.33 22.49 -16.61
CA ILE A 144 -2.85 22.69 -15.24
C ILE A 144 -2.67 21.38 -14.46
N ARG A 145 -3.12 20.24 -15.00
CA ARG A 145 -3.21 18.97 -14.24
C ARG A 145 -1.87 18.52 -13.69
N SER A 146 -0.80 18.56 -14.49
CA SER A 146 0.53 18.12 -14.07
C SER A 146 1.02 18.93 -12.85
N HIS A 147 0.79 20.23 -12.88
CA HIS A 147 1.16 21.15 -11.81
C HIS A 147 0.33 20.88 -10.54
N LEU A 148 -1.00 20.72 -10.68
CA LEU A 148 -1.86 20.38 -9.55
C LEU A 148 -1.50 19.03 -8.91
N VAL A 149 -1.14 18.02 -9.71
CA VAL A 149 -0.75 16.69 -9.22
C VAL A 149 0.62 16.72 -8.53
N LYS A 150 1.55 17.57 -8.97
CA LYS A 150 2.85 17.75 -8.30
C LYS A 150 2.70 18.26 -6.86
N HIS A 151 1.76 19.17 -6.64
CA HIS A 151 1.44 19.71 -5.31
C HIS A 151 0.41 18.87 -4.54
N GLN A 152 -0.05 17.75 -5.09
CA GLN A 152 -1.06 16.92 -4.46
C GLN A 152 -0.43 16.00 -3.41
N ARG A 153 -1.02 15.96 -2.22
CA ARG A 153 -0.56 15.07 -1.14
C ARG A 153 -0.71 13.60 -1.53
N PRO A 154 0.26 12.71 -1.19
CA PRO A 154 0.13 11.28 -1.48
C PRO A 154 -1.07 10.63 -0.76
N GLN A 155 -1.50 11.19 0.38
CA GLN A 155 -2.64 10.77 1.19
C GLN A 155 -4.00 11.07 0.52
N GLN A 156 -4.05 12.04 -0.40
CA GLN A 156 -5.26 12.40 -1.13
C GLN A 156 -5.61 11.36 -2.19
N SER A 157 -6.82 10.81 -2.11
CA SER A 157 -7.38 9.86 -3.08
C SER A 157 -8.66 10.31 -3.74
N GLY A 158 -9.32 11.33 -3.20
CA GLY A 158 -10.51 11.91 -3.82
C GLY A 158 -10.15 12.44 -5.20
N PHE A 159 -10.94 12.07 -6.21
CA PHE A 159 -10.80 12.57 -7.59
C PHE A 159 -9.40 12.43 -8.21
N THR A 160 -8.60 11.48 -7.71
CA THR A 160 -7.22 11.26 -8.12
C THR A 160 -7.15 10.04 -9.05
N PRO A 161 -6.53 10.13 -10.24
CA PRO A 161 -6.40 8.99 -11.14
C PRO A 161 -5.72 7.79 -10.48
N GLY A 162 -6.24 6.59 -10.73
CA GLY A 162 -5.67 5.35 -10.21
C GLY A 162 -5.89 5.12 -8.70
N LYS A 163 -6.59 6.02 -8.01
CA LYS A 163 -6.96 5.85 -6.60
C LYS A 163 -8.48 5.70 -6.44
N SER A 164 -8.90 4.99 -5.41
CA SER A 164 -10.27 4.59 -5.12
C SER A 164 -10.61 4.76 -3.64
N THR A 165 -11.90 4.69 -3.30
CA THR A 165 -12.35 4.66 -1.90
C THR A 165 -11.80 3.45 -1.16
N THR A 166 -11.72 2.32 -1.86
CA THR A 166 -11.15 1.07 -1.39
C THR A 166 -9.72 1.24 -0.87
N ASP A 167 -8.87 1.99 -1.57
CA ASP A 167 -7.47 2.19 -1.15
C ASP A 167 -7.37 2.85 0.23
N ARG A 168 -8.26 3.80 0.51
CA ARG A 168 -8.30 4.49 1.82
C ARG A 168 -8.89 3.60 2.91
N ILE A 169 -9.94 2.84 2.61
CA ILE A 169 -10.51 1.86 3.55
C ILE A 169 -9.45 0.82 3.90
N LEU A 170 -8.73 0.31 2.90
CA LEU A 170 -7.64 -0.66 3.08
C LEU A 170 -6.51 -0.07 3.92
N ALA A 171 -6.04 1.14 3.58
CA ALA A 171 -4.97 1.81 4.32
C ALA A 171 -5.33 1.98 5.80
N LEU A 172 -6.56 2.40 6.12
CA LEU A 172 -7.04 2.52 7.48
C LEU A 172 -7.04 1.16 8.20
N ARG A 173 -7.59 0.10 7.58
CA ARG A 173 -7.65 -1.23 8.18
C ARG A 173 -6.25 -1.81 8.42
N VAL A 174 -5.37 -1.74 7.43
CA VAL A 174 -3.99 -2.22 7.57
C VAL A 174 -3.26 -1.44 8.65
N LEU A 175 -3.46 -0.13 8.74
CA LEU A 175 -2.86 0.67 9.82
C LEU A 175 -3.36 0.23 11.20
N VAL A 176 -4.67 0.04 11.38
CA VAL A 176 -5.25 -0.50 12.63
C VAL A 176 -4.67 -1.87 12.96
N GLU A 177 -4.61 -2.78 11.98
CA GLU A 177 -4.06 -4.13 12.16
C GLU A 177 -2.59 -4.11 12.57
N ARG A 178 -1.76 -3.30 11.90
CA ARG A 178 -0.33 -3.17 12.23
C ARG A 178 -0.09 -2.56 13.60
N ARG A 179 -0.80 -1.49 13.93
CA ARG A 179 -0.68 -0.86 15.25
C ARG A 179 -1.05 -1.83 16.36
N ARG A 180 -2.11 -2.62 16.16
CA ARG A 180 -2.52 -3.68 17.08
C ARG A 180 -1.48 -4.81 17.18
N GLU A 181 -0.91 -5.26 16.06
CA GLU A 181 0.13 -6.29 16.00
C GLU A 181 1.34 -5.92 16.88
N PHE A 182 1.75 -4.65 16.85
CA PHE A 182 2.86 -4.13 17.67
C PHE A 182 2.44 -3.56 19.03
N ARG A 183 1.18 -3.75 19.45
CA ARG A 183 0.61 -3.20 20.71
C ARG A 183 0.82 -1.68 20.86
N GLN A 184 0.79 -0.95 19.75
CA GLN A 184 0.85 0.50 19.72
C GLN A 184 -0.57 1.05 19.55
N GLY A 185 -1.02 1.92 20.45
CA GLY A 185 -2.32 2.55 20.27
C GLY A 185 -2.27 3.74 19.30
N MET A 186 -3.43 4.15 18.78
CA MET A 186 -3.58 5.36 17.98
C MET A 186 -4.98 5.92 18.10
N LEU A 187 -5.12 7.20 17.81
CA LEU A 187 -6.40 7.90 17.68
C LEU A 187 -6.65 8.20 16.20
N ALA A 188 -7.91 8.10 15.78
CA ALA A 188 -8.34 8.53 14.46
C ALA A 188 -9.53 9.50 14.58
N ALA A 189 -9.34 10.74 14.14
CA ALA A 189 -10.43 11.71 14.01
C ALA A 189 -10.97 11.72 12.58
N TYR A 190 -12.24 11.34 12.44
CA TYR A 190 -13.00 11.41 11.19
C TYR A 190 -13.65 12.78 11.08
N VAL A 191 -13.11 13.64 10.22
CA VAL A 191 -13.54 15.03 10.08
C VAL A 191 -14.58 15.18 8.98
N ASP A 192 -15.69 15.87 9.30
CA ASP A 192 -16.71 16.29 8.33
C ASP A 192 -16.68 17.82 8.16
N LEU A 193 -16.75 18.29 6.92
CA LEU A 193 -16.80 19.72 6.59
C LEU A 193 -18.23 20.15 6.20
N LYS A 194 -18.68 21.31 6.72
CA LYS A 194 -20.01 21.86 6.41
C LYS A 194 -20.06 22.34 4.96
N LYS A 195 -20.79 21.60 4.11
CA LYS A 195 -21.03 21.95 2.69
C LYS A 195 -19.73 22.29 1.94
N ALA A 196 -18.69 21.46 2.11
CA ALA A 196 -17.31 21.77 1.72
C ALA A 196 -17.16 22.41 0.33
N PHE A 197 -17.78 21.82 -0.70
CA PHE A 197 -17.73 22.32 -2.07
C PHE A 197 -18.40 23.70 -2.24
N ASP A 198 -19.48 23.98 -1.51
CA ASP A 198 -20.23 25.24 -1.62
C ASP A 198 -19.60 26.39 -0.81
N SER A 199 -18.72 26.05 0.13
CA SER A 199 -18.17 26.99 1.11
C SER A 199 -16.82 27.60 0.71
N VAL A 200 -16.09 27.00 -0.25
CA VAL A 200 -14.75 27.47 -0.67
C VAL A 200 -14.77 28.97 -1.03
N HIS A 201 -13.87 29.73 -0.40
CA HIS A 201 -13.68 31.14 -0.69
C HIS A 201 -12.86 31.32 -1.98
N ARG A 202 -13.47 31.97 -2.98
CA ARG A 202 -12.92 32.02 -4.35
C ARG A 202 -11.63 32.82 -4.46
N GLU A 203 -11.54 33.98 -3.80
CA GLU A 203 -10.32 34.81 -3.87
C GLU A 203 -9.12 34.10 -3.25
N SER A 204 -9.31 33.44 -2.10
CA SER A 204 -8.27 32.64 -1.44
C SER A 204 -7.83 31.47 -2.32
N LEU A 205 -8.78 30.82 -3.03
CA LEU A 205 -8.46 29.79 -4.00
C LEU A 205 -7.60 30.36 -5.16
N TRP A 206 -7.90 31.55 -5.67
CA TRP A 206 -7.08 32.17 -6.73
C TRP A 206 -5.66 32.47 -6.24
N ASP A 207 -5.51 32.98 -5.03
CA ASP A 207 -4.20 33.20 -4.41
C ASP A 207 -3.42 31.90 -4.25
N LEU A 208 -4.09 30.82 -3.83
CA LEU A 208 -3.49 29.49 -3.72
C LEU A 208 -2.98 28.98 -5.08
N LEU A 209 -3.76 29.13 -6.15
CA LEU A 209 -3.33 28.73 -7.50
C LEU A 209 -2.11 29.55 -7.97
N ARG A 210 -2.03 30.83 -7.61
CA ARG A 210 -0.83 31.67 -7.89
C ARG A 210 0.40 31.14 -7.16
N LEU A 211 0.25 30.75 -5.90
CA LEU A 211 1.34 30.16 -5.11
C LEU A 211 1.83 28.82 -5.67
N GLN A 212 0.93 28.05 -6.30
CA GLN A 212 1.26 26.81 -7.01
C GLN A 212 1.82 27.04 -8.43
N GLY A 213 2.14 28.30 -8.80
CA GLY A 213 2.79 28.63 -10.06
C GLY A 213 1.87 28.62 -11.29
N ILE A 214 0.54 28.64 -11.10
CA ILE A 214 -0.39 28.70 -12.24
C ILE A 214 -0.40 30.11 -12.84
N PRO A 215 -0.24 30.27 -14.18
CA PRO A 215 -0.18 31.58 -14.81
C PRO A 215 -1.43 32.43 -14.61
N ALA A 216 -1.22 33.75 -14.50
CA ALA A 216 -2.28 34.73 -14.26
C ALA A 216 -3.39 34.68 -15.34
N ARG A 217 -3.05 34.40 -16.59
CA ARG A 217 -4.03 34.28 -17.68
C ARG A 217 -4.95 33.08 -17.48
N THR A 218 -4.38 31.92 -17.15
CA THR A 218 -5.13 30.69 -16.87
C THR A 218 -6.04 30.89 -15.66
N ILE A 219 -5.52 31.52 -14.59
CA ILE A 219 -6.34 31.90 -13.43
C ILE A 219 -7.47 32.85 -13.87
N GLY A 220 -7.20 33.85 -14.71
CA GLY A 220 -8.22 34.77 -15.23
C GLY A 220 -9.35 34.06 -15.98
N LEU A 221 -9.05 33.03 -16.78
CA LEU A 221 -10.07 32.21 -17.46
C LEU A 221 -10.88 31.37 -16.47
N ILE A 222 -10.23 30.80 -15.45
CA ILE A 222 -10.91 30.07 -14.38
C ILE A 222 -11.79 31.03 -13.58
N THR A 223 -11.29 32.19 -13.14
CA THR A 223 -12.05 33.24 -12.46
C THR A 223 -13.25 33.67 -13.31
N GLY A 224 -13.07 33.88 -14.61
CA GLY A 224 -14.16 34.23 -15.52
C GLY A 224 -15.29 33.20 -15.57
N LEU A 225 -14.99 31.89 -15.40
CA LEU A 225 -15.99 30.83 -15.30
C LEU A 225 -16.78 30.89 -13.99
N TYR A 226 -16.29 31.58 -12.98
CA TYR A 226 -16.87 31.69 -11.65
C TYR A 226 -17.52 33.06 -11.39
N SER A 227 -17.03 34.13 -12.03
CA SER A 227 -17.55 35.48 -11.85
C SER A 227 -18.93 35.67 -12.47
N GLY A 228 -19.87 36.19 -11.68
CA GLY A 228 -21.23 36.48 -12.13
C GLY A 228 -22.04 35.22 -12.45
N THR A 229 -21.79 34.12 -11.74
CA THR A 229 -22.57 32.88 -11.90
C THR A 229 -23.92 32.96 -11.22
N GLU A 230 -24.94 32.42 -11.89
CA GLU A 230 -26.32 32.34 -11.38
C GLU A 230 -26.80 30.89 -11.42
N SER A 231 -27.72 30.53 -10.53
CA SER A 231 -28.37 29.23 -10.52
C SER A 231 -29.87 29.35 -10.33
N ALA A 232 -30.63 28.38 -10.83
CA ALA A 232 -32.06 28.22 -10.56
C ALA A 232 -32.34 26.77 -10.13
N VAL A 233 -33.31 26.55 -9.24
CA VAL A 233 -33.70 25.21 -8.81
C VAL A 233 -34.74 24.65 -9.76
N LYS A 234 -34.49 23.45 -10.28
CA LYS A 234 -35.42 22.70 -11.14
C LYS A 234 -36.05 21.55 -10.35
N CYS A 235 -37.35 21.61 -10.13
CA CYS A 235 -38.14 20.56 -9.49
C CYS A 235 -39.32 20.13 -10.38
N GLY A 236 -40.11 19.15 -9.93
CA GLY A 236 -41.28 18.67 -10.69
C GLY A 236 -42.33 19.76 -10.98
N ALA A 237 -42.36 20.83 -10.18
CA ALA A 237 -43.28 21.97 -10.35
C ALA A 237 -42.78 23.03 -11.35
N GLY A 238 -41.51 22.97 -11.79
CA GLY A 238 -40.93 23.96 -12.70
C GLY A 238 -39.51 24.37 -12.34
N VAL A 239 -39.09 25.53 -12.87
CA VAL A 239 -37.78 26.14 -12.63
C VAL A 239 -37.99 27.45 -11.86
N SER A 240 -37.26 27.65 -10.77
CA SER A 240 -37.30 28.90 -9.99
C SER A 240 -36.72 30.08 -10.76
N SER A 241 -36.85 31.28 -10.19
CA SER A 241 -36.01 32.42 -10.62
C SER A 241 -34.52 32.11 -10.41
N PHE A 242 -33.67 32.73 -11.23
CA PHE A 242 -32.23 32.67 -11.05
C PHE A 242 -31.80 33.51 -9.84
N PHE A 243 -30.81 33.01 -9.11
CA PHE A 243 -30.18 33.68 -7.97
C PHE A 243 -28.65 33.61 -8.10
N PRO A 244 -27.92 34.62 -7.59
CA PRO A 244 -26.46 34.67 -7.68
C PRO A 244 -25.78 33.59 -6.81
N VAL A 245 -24.67 33.06 -7.30
CA VAL A 245 -23.81 32.10 -6.58
C VAL A 245 -22.41 32.67 -6.43
N ASN A 246 -22.05 33.09 -5.22
CA ASN A 246 -20.84 33.88 -4.95
C ASN A 246 -19.70 33.09 -4.32
N THR A 247 -19.97 31.94 -3.70
CA THR A 247 -18.99 31.08 -3.03
C THR A 247 -18.90 29.72 -3.68
N GLY A 248 -17.92 28.93 -3.25
CA GLY A 248 -17.80 27.53 -3.58
C GLY A 248 -17.18 27.24 -4.94
N VAL A 249 -16.79 25.99 -5.09
CA VAL A 249 -16.44 25.37 -6.38
C VAL A 249 -17.70 24.96 -7.14
N ARG A 250 -17.70 25.10 -8.47
CA ARG A 250 -18.89 24.82 -9.30
C ARG A 250 -19.19 23.32 -9.34
N GLN A 251 -20.10 22.83 -8.49
CA GLN A 251 -20.51 21.42 -8.51
C GLN A 251 -20.99 21.00 -9.91
N GLY A 252 -20.53 19.84 -10.40
CA GLY A 252 -20.79 19.38 -11.77
C GLY A 252 -19.86 19.95 -12.84
N CYS A 253 -18.94 20.84 -12.49
CA CYS A 253 -17.81 21.26 -13.31
C CYS A 253 -16.68 20.22 -13.23
N VAL A 254 -15.93 20.05 -14.33
CA VAL A 254 -14.81 19.10 -14.40
C VAL A 254 -13.58 19.61 -13.63
N LEU A 255 -13.41 20.94 -13.50
CA LEU A 255 -12.32 21.57 -12.75
C LEU A 255 -12.52 21.52 -11.22
N ALA A 256 -13.79 21.61 -10.78
CA ALA A 256 -14.12 21.82 -9.37
C ALA A 256 -13.46 20.82 -8.40
N PRO A 257 -13.38 19.50 -8.71
CA PRO A 257 -12.74 18.56 -7.80
C PRO A 257 -11.24 18.80 -7.61
N SER A 258 -10.49 19.11 -8.68
CA SER A 258 -9.06 19.38 -8.58
C SER A 258 -8.76 20.69 -7.85
N LEU A 259 -9.61 21.71 -8.05
CA LEU A 259 -9.53 22.96 -7.31
C LEU A 259 -9.82 22.78 -5.82
N PHE A 260 -10.81 21.94 -5.49
CA PHE A 260 -11.13 21.61 -4.10
C PHE A 260 -9.99 20.84 -3.42
N ASN A 261 -9.42 19.83 -4.09
CA ASN A 261 -8.28 19.08 -3.57
C ASN A 261 -7.09 20.00 -3.27
N ALA A 262 -6.79 20.98 -4.14
CA ALA A 262 -5.72 21.95 -3.88
C ALA A 262 -5.94 22.70 -2.56
N CYS A 263 -7.18 23.13 -2.27
CA CYS A 263 -7.51 23.76 -0.98
C CYS A 263 -7.33 22.79 0.19
N MET A 264 -7.89 21.58 0.10
CA MET A 264 -7.84 20.61 1.19
C MET A 264 -6.41 20.17 1.50
N ASP A 265 -5.61 19.93 0.47
CA ASP A 265 -4.22 19.53 0.61
C ASP A 265 -3.39 20.64 1.26
N TRP A 266 -3.60 21.90 0.89
CA TRP A 266 -2.94 23.05 1.53
C TRP A 266 -3.26 23.14 3.03
N VAL A 267 -4.54 22.97 3.41
CA VAL A 267 -4.95 22.99 4.82
C VAL A 267 -4.25 21.88 5.58
N LEU A 268 -4.27 20.66 5.04
CA LEU A 268 -3.69 19.51 5.72
C LEU A 268 -2.16 19.56 5.78
N ASP A 269 -1.48 20.21 4.83
CA ASP A 269 -0.04 20.45 4.92
C ASP A 269 0.27 21.30 6.15
N LYS A 270 -0.50 22.35 6.37
CA LYS A 270 -0.38 23.19 7.57
C LYS A 270 -0.70 22.46 8.87
N VAL A 271 -1.68 21.56 8.85
CA VAL A 271 -1.98 20.70 10.02
C VAL A 271 -0.78 19.84 10.38
N VAL A 272 -0.16 19.17 9.39
CA VAL A 272 1.00 18.31 9.61
C VAL A 272 2.19 19.13 10.14
N ASP A 273 2.44 20.30 9.57
CA ASP A 273 3.52 21.20 10.01
C ASP A 273 3.35 21.67 11.47
N GLN A 274 2.11 21.74 11.98
CA GLN A 274 1.80 22.35 13.29
C GLN A 274 1.55 21.36 14.43
N SER A 275 1.25 20.09 14.13
CA SER A 275 0.72 19.17 15.15
C SER A 275 1.51 17.88 15.36
N ASP A 276 2.54 17.59 14.56
CA ASP A 276 3.23 16.27 14.55
C ASP A 276 2.23 15.08 14.50
N CYS A 277 1.09 15.30 13.85
CA CYS A 277 0.04 14.30 13.74
C CYS A 277 0.50 13.09 12.92
N GLY A 278 -0.12 11.95 13.19
CA GLY A 278 0.12 10.71 12.48
C GLY A 278 0.21 9.48 13.37
N ALA A 279 0.33 8.34 12.72
CA ALA A 279 0.63 7.05 13.33
C ALA A 279 1.85 6.44 12.64
N SER A 280 2.85 6.08 13.44
CA SER A 280 4.10 5.50 12.97
C SER A 280 3.96 4.01 12.67
N VAL A 281 4.45 3.59 11.50
CA VAL A 281 4.57 2.18 11.08
C VAL A 281 5.99 1.98 10.55
N GLY A 282 6.84 1.35 11.37
CA GLY A 282 8.28 1.29 11.11
C GLY A 282 8.86 2.70 11.00
N ASN A 283 9.57 2.98 9.90
CA ASN A 283 10.19 4.28 9.63
C ASN A 283 9.25 5.28 8.93
N THR A 284 7.99 4.90 8.66
CA THR A 284 7.04 5.75 7.94
C THR A 284 5.96 6.24 8.90
N LYS A 285 5.68 7.54 8.90
CA LYS A 285 4.58 8.14 9.67
C LYS A 285 3.42 8.46 8.73
N ILE A 286 2.26 7.85 8.98
CA ILE A 286 1.04 8.12 8.21
C ILE A 286 0.24 9.16 8.97
N THR A 287 0.21 10.38 8.44
CA THR A 287 -0.42 11.57 9.04
C THR A 287 -1.95 11.51 8.98
N ASP A 288 -2.49 11.14 7.83
CA ASP A 288 -3.91 11.25 7.50
C ASP A 288 -4.30 10.36 6.30
N LEU A 289 -5.62 10.19 6.09
CA LEU A 289 -6.21 9.61 4.90
C LEU A 289 -7.33 10.50 4.38
N VAL A 290 -7.27 10.88 3.10
CA VAL A 290 -8.22 11.84 2.55
C VAL A 290 -8.87 11.29 1.29
N PHE A 291 -10.19 11.43 1.23
CA PHE A 291 -10.98 11.23 0.03
C PHE A 291 -11.86 12.45 -0.19
N ALA A 292 -11.30 13.45 -0.88
CA ALA A 292 -11.93 14.75 -1.06
C ALA A 292 -12.23 15.44 0.28
N ASP A 293 -13.50 15.58 0.66
CA ASP A 293 -13.92 16.21 1.91
C ASP A 293 -13.89 15.26 3.12
N ASP A 294 -13.89 13.95 2.89
CA ASP A 294 -13.78 12.94 3.95
C ASP A 294 -12.30 12.78 4.36
N ALA A 295 -11.92 13.34 5.51
CA ALA A 295 -10.56 13.25 6.05
C ALA A 295 -10.51 12.47 7.36
N VAL A 296 -9.46 11.66 7.52
CA VAL A 296 -9.11 10.98 8.77
C VAL A 296 -7.74 11.47 9.20
N ILE A 297 -7.64 12.07 10.39
CA ILE A 297 -6.37 12.53 10.98
C ILE A 297 -5.97 11.55 12.08
N PHE A 298 -4.72 11.11 12.08
CA PHE A 298 -4.20 10.22 13.11
C PHE A 298 -3.39 10.95 14.15
N ALA A 299 -3.30 10.37 15.34
CA ALA A 299 -2.41 10.82 16.39
C ALA A 299 -2.01 9.66 17.31
N GLU A 300 -0.85 9.76 17.95
CA GLU A 300 -0.38 8.79 18.94
C GLU A 300 -0.72 9.21 20.38
N SER A 301 -1.10 10.47 20.60
CA SER A 301 -1.60 10.98 21.89
C SER A 301 -2.81 11.90 21.69
N LEU A 302 -3.58 12.09 22.77
CA LEU A 302 -4.72 13.00 22.77
C LEU A 302 -4.28 14.46 22.54
N GLU A 303 -3.16 14.89 23.12
CA GLU A 303 -2.68 16.26 22.94
C GLU A 303 -2.37 16.55 21.47
N VAL A 304 -1.67 15.64 20.79
CA VAL A 304 -1.37 15.73 19.37
C VAL A 304 -2.65 15.77 18.52
N LEU A 305 -3.66 14.97 18.87
CA LEU A 305 -4.94 14.98 18.16
C LEU A 305 -5.65 16.34 18.28
N VAL A 306 -5.70 16.89 19.51
CA VAL A 306 -6.34 18.19 19.76
C VAL A 306 -5.60 19.29 19.02
N MET A 307 -4.28 19.32 19.08
CA MET A 307 -3.45 20.27 18.31
C MET A 307 -3.74 20.18 16.80
N ALA A 308 -3.88 18.97 16.26
CA ALA A 308 -4.16 18.77 14.84
C ALA A 308 -5.56 19.29 14.45
N LEU A 309 -6.56 19.06 15.30
CA LEU A 309 -7.93 19.54 15.08
C LEU A 309 -8.05 21.07 15.19
N GLU A 310 -7.31 21.67 16.12
CA GLU A 310 -7.23 23.13 16.26
C GLU A 310 -6.52 23.78 15.06
N ALA A 311 -5.38 23.23 14.64
CA ALA A 311 -4.69 23.65 13.44
C ALA A 311 -5.60 23.53 12.20
N LEU A 312 -6.34 22.42 12.08
CA LEU A 312 -7.29 22.21 10.99
C LEU A 312 -8.38 23.29 10.99
N HIS A 313 -8.92 23.60 12.17
CA HIS A 313 -9.95 24.62 12.33
C HIS A 313 -9.47 26.01 11.93
N GLU A 314 -8.27 26.41 12.35
CA GLU A 314 -7.72 27.73 12.02
C GLU A 314 -7.32 27.85 10.55
N GLU A 315 -6.64 26.85 9.99
CA GLU A 315 -6.15 26.87 8.61
C GLU A 315 -7.28 26.68 7.57
N ALA A 316 -8.39 26.05 7.95
CA ALA A 316 -9.56 25.94 7.09
C ALA A 316 -10.31 27.28 6.90
N LYS A 317 -10.29 28.18 7.89
CA LYS A 317 -11.09 29.43 7.90
C LYS A 317 -10.78 30.36 6.72
N PRO A 318 -9.52 30.69 6.39
CA PRO A 318 -9.20 31.59 5.27
C PRO A 318 -9.70 31.08 3.91
N LEU A 319 -9.86 29.76 3.77
CA LEU A 319 -10.38 29.11 2.57
C LEU A 319 -11.91 28.95 2.59
N GLY A 320 -12.60 29.45 3.62
CA GLY A 320 -14.05 29.36 3.79
C GLY A 320 -14.54 27.97 4.22
N LEU A 321 -13.63 27.07 4.60
CA LEU A 321 -13.98 25.73 5.05
C LEU A 321 -14.28 25.76 6.55
N VAL A 322 -15.33 25.03 6.95
CA VAL A 322 -15.80 25.00 8.35
C VAL A 322 -16.01 23.56 8.79
N VAL A 323 -15.35 23.18 9.87
CA VAL A 323 -15.49 21.86 10.50
C VAL A 323 -16.89 21.69 11.10
N SER A 324 -17.48 20.52 10.90
CA SER A 324 -18.75 20.11 11.49
C SER A 324 -18.52 19.28 12.75
N TRP A 325 -18.21 19.91 13.88
CA TRP A 325 -17.91 19.24 15.14
C TRP A 325 -18.94 18.19 15.57
N LEU A 326 -20.24 18.46 15.38
CA LEU A 326 -21.33 17.49 15.65
C LEU A 326 -21.19 16.17 14.89
N LYS A 327 -20.60 16.20 13.70
CA LYS A 327 -20.43 15.04 12.81
C LYS A 327 -19.00 14.52 12.78
N THR A 328 -18.03 15.32 13.21
CA THR A 328 -16.68 14.84 13.49
C THR A 328 -16.75 13.82 14.62
N LYS A 329 -16.05 12.69 14.47
CA LYS A 329 -16.03 11.59 15.45
C LYS A 329 -14.61 11.11 15.67
N VAL A 330 -14.33 10.58 16.85
CA VAL A 330 -13.03 9.97 17.16
C VAL A 330 -13.20 8.48 17.44
N GLN A 331 -12.25 7.67 16.97
CA GLN A 331 -12.08 6.31 17.44
C GLN A 331 -10.70 6.17 18.10
N VAL A 332 -10.68 5.43 19.21
CA VAL A 332 -9.46 5.05 19.92
C VAL A 332 -9.15 3.60 19.57
N PHE A 333 -7.91 3.33 19.16
CA PHE A 333 -7.41 1.99 18.87
C PHE A 333 -6.31 1.64 19.87
N GLY A 334 -6.47 0.51 20.58
CA GLY A 334 -5.47 -0.03 21.51
C GLY A 334 -5.87 0.15 22.98
N ASP A 335 -5.84 -0.96 23.72
CA ASP A 335 -6.44 -1.11 25.06
C ASP A 335 -5.91 -0.08 26.09
N LEU A 336 -4.60 0.19 26.10
CA LEU A 336 -3.98 1.15 27.03
C LEU A 336 -4.39 2.61 26.78
N LEU A 337 -4.63 2.97 25.52
CA LEU A 337 -5.06 4.32 25.13
C LEU A 337 -6.57 4.49 25.33
N ASP A 338 -7.34 3.42 25.15
CA ASP A 338 -8.79 3.38 25.37
C ASP A 338 -9.14 3.64 26.85
N GLU A 339 -8.36 3.10 27.78
CA GLU A 339 -8.52 3.38 29.22
C GLU A 339 -8.16 4.82 29.60
N ALA A 340 -7.19 5.42 28.90
CA ALA A 340 -6.67 6.75 29.21
C ALA A 340 -7.53 7.89 28.61
N VAL A 341 -8.19 7.67 27.47
CA VAL A 341 -8.94 8.69 26.72
C VAL A 341 -10.43 8.53 26.95
N GLN A 342 -10.98 9.24 27.93
CA GLN A 342 -12.42 9.18 28.26
C GLN A 342 -13.26 10.24 27.54
N SER A 343 -12.64 11.35 27.13
CA SER A 343 -13.29 12.44 26.39
C SER A 343 -12.30 13.12 25.47
N VAL A 344 -12.82 13.68 24.37
CA VAL A 344 -12.05 14.52 23.44
C VAL A 344 -12.72 15.88 23.36
N HIS A 345 -11.97 16.92 23.68
CA HIS A 345 -12.43 18.31 23.60
C HIS A 345 -11.47 19.10 22.71
N ALA A 346 -11.99 19.75 21.68
CA ALA A 346 -11.20 20.57 20.76
C ALA A 346 -12.01 21.78 20.29
N CYS A 347 -11.36 22.94 20.17
CA CYS A 347 -12.00 24.20 19.73
C CYS A 347 -13.28 24.58 20.53
N GLY A 348 -13.35 24.25 21.81
CA GLY A 348 -14.51 24.55 22.66
C GLY A 348 -15.70 23.59 22.50
N GLU A 349 -15.53 22.49 21.77
CA GLU A 349 -16.59 21.53 21.44
C GLU A 349 -16.20 20.12 21.90
N ASP A 350 -17.17 19.37 22.41
CA ASP A 350 -16.99 17.97 22.79
C ASP A 350 -17.19 17.06 21.58
N ILE A 351 -16.21 16.19 21.32
CA ILE A 351 -16.21 15.27 20.18
C ILE A 351 -16.51 13.86 20.67
N GLU A 352 -17.54 13.25 20.07
CA GLU A 352 -18.00 11.90 20.42
C GLU A 352 -16.97 10.84 20.03
N ILE A 353 -16.61 9.99 21.00
CA ILE A 353 -15.78 8.80 20.83
C ILE A 353 -16.71 7.62 20.49
N LEU A 354 -16.33 6.83 19.48
CA LEU A 354 -17.10 5.68 19.00
C LEU A 354 -16.27 4.40 19.02
N GLU A 355 -16.96 3.25 19.16
CA GLU A 355 -16.37 1.93 18.95
C GLU A 355 -16.33 1.51 17.47
N SER A 356 -17.21 2.10 16.65
CA SER A 356 -17.35 1.77 15.23
C SER A 356 -17.72 3.02 14.43
N PHE A 357 -17.01 3.25 13.33
CA PHE A 357 -17.31 4.34 12.40
C PHE A 357 -17.44 3.84 10.96
N THR A 358 -18.40 4.38 10.20
CA THR A 358 -18.58 4.05 8.78
C THR A 358 -17.79 5.02 7.90
N TYR A 359 -16.55 4.66 7.58
CA TYR A 359 -15.66 5.42 6.71
C TYR A 359 -15.79 5.00 5.23
N LEU A 360 -16.07 5.96 4.34
CA LEU A 360 -16.27 5.72 2.89
C LEU A 360 -17.25 4.58 2.58
N GLY A 361 -18.25 4.46 3.44
CA GLY A 361 -19.29 3.45 3.36
C GLY A 361 -18.94 2.11 4.00
N SER A 362 -17.73 1.86 4.50
CA SER A 362 -17.32 0.63 5.21
C SER A 362 -17.16 0.86 6.72
N ALA A 363 -17.72 -0.02 7.55
CA ALA A 363 -17.61 0.07 9.00
C ALA A 363 -16.25 -0.43 9.49
N VAL A 364 -15.53 0.40 10.24
CA VAL A 364 -14.26 0.06 10.90
C VAL A 364 -14.51 0.07 12.40
N HIS A 365 -14.30 -1.09 13.02
CA HIS A 365 -14.48 -1.27 14.46
C HIS A 365 -13.12 -1.23 15.17
N ASN A 366 -13.11 -0.88 16.46
CA ASN A 366 -11.87 -0.74 17.25
C ASN A 366 -11.06 -2.04 17.34
N ASP A 367 -11.71 -3.21 17.19
CA ASP A 367 -11.03 -4.51 17.11
C ASP A 367 -10.28 -4.75 15.78
N GLY A 368 -10.39 -3.85 14.80
CA GLY A 368 -9.80 -4.01 13.46
C GLY A 368 -10.44 -5.14 12.63
N GLY A 369 -11.42 -5.86 13.17
CA GLY A 369 -12.05 -7.00 12.54
C GLY A 369 -12.99 -6.63 11.39
N SER A 370 -13.26 -7.61 10.52
CA SER A 370 -14.20 -7.44 9.40
C SER A 370 -15.59 -8.04 9.67
N ARG A 371 -15.78 -8.73 10.81
CA ARG A 371 -17.05 -9.41 11.14
C ARG A 371 -18.25 -8.47 11.16
N GLN A 372 -18.14 -7.35 11.87
CA GLN A 372 -19.24 -6.39 11.97
C GLN A 372 -19.61 -5.78 10.62
N GLU A 373 -18.60 -5.44 9.81
CA GLU A 373 -18.82 -4.93 8.45
C GLU A 373 -19.50 -5.97 7.54
N VAL A 374 -19.05 -7.22 7.57
CA VAL A 374 -19.66 -8.32 6.81
C VAL A 374 -21.13 -8.51 7.19
N LEU A 375 -21.43 -8.55 8.49
CA LEU A 375 -22.81 -8.66 8.98
C LEU A 375 -23.66 -7.46 8.56
N ARG A 376 -23.11 -6.24 8.63
CA ARG A 376 -23.78 -5.02 8.18
C ARG A 376 -24.08 -5.09 6.68
N ARG A 377 -23.16 -5.57 5.85
CA ARG A 377 -23.34 -5.74 4.40
C ARG A 377 -24.41 -6.77 4.06
N ILE A 378 -24.43 -7.90 4.78
CA ILE A 378 -25.50 -8.88 4.69
C ILE A 378 -26.84 -8.22 5.01
N GLY A 379 -26.92 -7.41 6.08
CA GLY A 379 -28.12 -6.66 6.44
C GLY A 379 -28.58 -5.68 5.36
N ILE A 380 -27.67 -4.88 4.79
CA ILE A 380 -28.01 -3.92 3.71
C ILE A 380 -28.45 -4.67 2.45
N ALA A 381 -27.76 -5.74 2.07
CA ALA A 381 -28.12 -6.57 0.93
C ALA A 381 -29.49 -7.23 1.15
N HIS A 382 -29.82 -7.65 2.38
CA HIS A 382 -31.15 -8.12 2.74
C HIS A 382 -32.20 -7.02 2.54
N GLY A 383 -31.94 -5.80 3.02
CA GLY A 383 -32.84 -4.66 2.82
C GLY A 383 -33.08 -4.35 1.34
N VAL A 384 -32.05 -4.43 0.50
CA VAL A 384 -32.20 -4.28 -0.96
C VAL A 384 -33.06 -5.42 -1.53
N MET A 385 -32.81 -6.67 -1.13
CA MET A 385 -33.63 -7.81 -1.54
C MET A 385 -35.11 -7.60 -1.19
N ASP A 386 -35.40 -7.13 0.02
CA ASP A 386 -36.77 -6.90 0.47
C ASP A 386 -37.44 -5.77 -0.31
N SER A 387 -36.73 -4.66 -0.56
CA SER A 387 -37.25 -3.52 -1.32
C SER A 387 -37.70 -3.88 -2.74
N LEU A 388 -37.07 -4.91 -3.33
CA LEU A 388 -37.34 -5.39 -4.69
C LEU A 388 -38.38 -6.53 -4.73
N SER A 389 -38.91 -6.97 -3.58
CA SER A 389 -39.83 -8.12 -3.51
C SER A 389 -41.13 -7.91 -4.29
N GLY A 390 -41.75 -6.74 -4.18
CA GLY A 390 -43.00 -6.44 -4.88
C GLY A 390 -42.82 -6.21 -6.38
N SER A 391 -41.76 -5.48 -6.76
CA SER A 391 -41.55 -5.02 -8.13
C SER A 391 -40.81 -6.03 -9.03
N ILE A 392 -39.86 -6.80 -8.48
CA ILE A 392 -39.01 -7.69 -9.25
C ILE A 392 -39.27 -9.16 -8.91
N TRP A 393 -39.13 -9.55 -7.63
CA TRP A 393 -39.10 -10.97 -7.26
C TRP A 393 -40.46 -11.66 -7.45
N ARG A 394 -41.55 -11.01 -7.03
CA ARG A 394 -42.92 -11.52 -7.21
C ARG A 394 -43.52 -11.23 -8.59
N CYS A 395 -42.86 -10.42 -9.42
CA CYS A 395 -43.37 -10.08 -10.75
C CYS A 395 -43.37 -11.31 -11.66
N ARG A 396 -44.56 -11.68 -12.17
CA ARG A 396 -44.74 -12.85 -13.05
C ARG A 396 -44.33 -12.56 -14.50
N TYR A 397 -44.30 -11.30 -14.90
CA TYR A 397 -43.89 -10.87 -16.24
C TYR A 397 -42.38 -10.94 -16.47
N LEU A 398 -41.58 -10.98 -15.39
CA LEU A 398 -40.12 -11.11 -15.49
C LEU A 398 -39.73 -12.58 -15.50
N CYS A 399 -39.03 -13.00 -16.56
CA CYS A 399 -38.48 -14.34 -16.61
C CYS A 399 -37.35 -14.53 -15.57
N ARG A 400 -37.10 -15.78 -15.18
CA ARG A 400 -36.09 -16.15 -14.18
C ARG A 400 -34.71 -15.58 -14.52
N ARG A 401 -34.31 -15.64 -15.79
CA ARG A 401 -33.03 -15.10 -16.29
C ARG A 401 -32.86 -13.61 -15.99
N THR A 402 -33.92 -12.82 -16.17
CA THR A 402 -33.92 -11.38 -15.90
C THR A 402 -33.86 -11.11 -14.40
N LYS A 403 -34.58 -11.88 -13.58
CA LYS A 403 -34.48 -11.78 -12.11
C LYS A 403 -33.06 -12.10 -11.60
N ILE A 404 -32.41 -13.11 -12.16
CA ILE A 404 -31.01 -13.43 -11.87
C ILE A 404 -30.08 -12.25 -12.22
N ARG A 405 -30.31 -11.59 -13.36
CA ARG A 405 -29.53 -10.38 -13.72
C ARG A 405 -29.74 -9.26 -12.70
N PHE A 406 -30.98 -8.98 -12.30
CA PHE A 406 -31.25 -7.98 -11.26
C PHE A 406 -30.56 -8.32 -9.93
N PHE A 407 -30.58 -9.60 -9.52
CA PHE A 407 -29.86 -10.04 -8.32
C PHE A 407 -28.35 -9.78 -8.44
N LYS A 408 -27.74 -10.18 -9.56
CA LYS A 408 -26.32 -9.95 -9.84
C LYS A 408 -25.93 -8.47 -9.92
N SER A 409 -26.83 -7.61 -10.39
CA SER A 409 -26.53 -6.19 -10.64
C SER A 409 -26.92 -5.25 -9.49
N LEU A 410 -27.88 -5.63 -8.64
CA LEU A 410 -28.40 -4.76 -7.58
C LEU A 410 -28.08 -5.25 -6.17
N VAL A 411 -27.92 -6.56 -5.98
CA VAL A 411 -27.80 -7.17 -4.64
C VAL A 411 -26.36 -7.56 -4.37
N ILE A 412 -25.74 -8.31 -5.28
CA ILE A 412 -24.35 -8.75 -5.14
C ILE A 412 -23.37 -7.57 -4.97
N PRO A 413 -23.45 -6.45 -5.73
CA PRO A 413 -22.52 -5.34 -5.54
C PRO A 413 -22.67 -4.66 -4.19
N VAL A 414 -23.88 -4.65 -3.63
CA VAL A 414 -24.16 -4.10 -2.28
C VAL A 414 -23.60 -5.03 -1.20
N LEU A 415 -23.78 -6.34 -1.38
CA LEU A 415 -23.24 -7.36 -0.49
C LEU A 415 -21.70 -7.33 -0.45
N LEU A 416 -21.04 -7.02 -1.56
CA LEU A 416 -19.59 -7.15 -1.75
C LEU A 416 -18.83 -5.83 -1.77
N TYR A 417 -19.48 -4.70 -1.53
CA TYR A 417 -18.78 -3.42 -1.51
C TYR A 417 -17.70 -3.43 -0.42
N GLY A 418 -16.45 -3.17 -0.81
CA GLY A 418 -15.30 -3.13 0.09
C GLY A 418 -14.78 -4.51 0.51
N CYS A 419 -15.25 -5.60 -0.12
CA CYS A 419 -14.88 -6.97 0.25
C CYS A 419 -13.39 -7.27 0.13
N GLU A 420 -12.72 -6.56 -0.77
CA GLU A 420 -11.28 -6.60 -0.98
C GLU A 420 -10.47 -6.04 0.21
N THR A 421 -11.13 -5.34 1.14
CA THR A 421 -10.51 -4.84 2.36
C THR A 421 -10.78 -5.72 3.57
N TRP A 422 -11.52 -6.83 3.40
CA TRP A 422 -11.95 -7.65 4.52
C TRP A 422 -10.98 -8.76 4.86
N THR A 423 -10.78 -8.87 6.17
CA THR A 423 -10.14 -9.96 6.85
C THR A 423 -11.15 -11.11 7.05
N LEU A 424 -11.16 -12.07 6.12
CA LEU A 424 -12.17 -13.13 6.06
C LEU A 424 -11.69 -14.48 6.60
N ASN A 425 -12.38 -14.98 7.63
CA ASN A 425 -12.22 -16.36 8.10
C ASN A 425 -13.26 -17.31 7.47
N SER A 426 -13.08 -18.62 7.67
CA SER A 426 -13.96 -19.66 7.12
C SER A 426 -15.43 -19.52 7.54
N ASP A 427 -15.71 -18.96 8.72
CA ASP A 427 -17.08 -18.70 9.19
C ASP A 427 -17.72 -17.52 8.46
N LEU A 428 -17.01 -16.40 8.29
CA LEU A 428 -17.50 -15.24 7.53
C LEU A 428 -17.74 -15.59 6.06
N LYS A 429 -16.80 -16.31 5.42
CA LYS A 429 -16.97 -16.81 4.05
C LYS A 429 -18.23 -17.70 3.94
N ARG A 430 -18.47 -18.56 4.93
CA ARG A 430 -19.69 -19.39 5.01
C ARG A 430 -20.96 -18.56 5.16
N GLN A 431 -20.97 -17.53 6.00
CA GLN A 431 -22.13 -16.66 6.21
C GLN A 431 -22.50 -15.89 4.94
N ILE A 432 -21.52 -15.36 4.20
CA ILE A 432 -21.75 -14.66 2.93
C ILE A 432 -22.34 -15.62 1.88
N ASN A 433 -21.75 -16.81 1.72
CA ASN A 433 -22.25 -17.85 0.81
C ASN A 433 -23.67 -18.33 1.21
N ALA A 434 -23.93 -18.48 2.52
CA ALA A 434 -25.23 -18.87 3.05
C ALA A 434 -26.30 -17.82 2.77
N PHE A 435 -26.01 -16.53 2.99
CA PHE A 435 -26.92 -15.44 2.63
C PHE A 435 -27.25 -15.47 1.14
N GLY A 436 -26.23 -15.49 0.28
CA GLY A 436 -26.41 -15.50 -1.17
C GLY A 436 -27.27 -16.67 -1.63
N THR A 437 -26.98 -17.88 -1.13
CA THR A 437 -27.73 -19.09 -1.48
C THR A 437 -29.15 -19.09 -0.93
N ASN A 438 -29.35 -18.74 0.34
CA ASN A 438 -30.68 -18.79 0.97
C ASN A 438 -31.64 -17.77 0.34
N GLN A 439 -31.16 -16.55 0.08
CA GLN A 439 -31.96 -15.50 -0.56
C GLN A 439 -32.28 -15.82 -2.02
N ALA A 440 -31.28 -16.30 -2.77
CA ALA A 440 -31.49 -16.74 -4.15
C ALA A 440 -32.48 -17.91 -4.21
N LYS A 441 -32.35 -18.90 -3.33
CA LYS A 441 -33.30 -20.03 -3.25
C LYS A 441 -34.72 -19.58 -2.96
N SER A 442 -34.90 -18.74 -1.95
CA SER A 442 -36.22 -18.25 -1.53
C SER A 442 -36.97 -17.52 -2.65
N LYS A 443 -36.26 -16.74 -3.49
CA LYS A 443 -36.88 -15.80 -4.45
C LYS A 443 -36.75 -16.19 -5.92
N LEU A 444 -35.75 -16.99 -6.27
CA LEU A 444 -35.36 -17.32 -7.65
C LEU A 444 -35.47 -18.83 -7.96
N GLY A 445 -35.96 -19.62 -7.00
CA GLY A 445 -36.03 -21.08 -7.09
C GLY A 445 -34.67 -21.72 -6.87
N ASP A 446 -34.51 -22.96 -7.29
CA ASP A 446 -33.35 -23.77 -6.90
C ASP A 446 -32.03 -23.30 -7.57
N ILE A 447 -31.33 -22.39 -6.90
CA ILE A 447 -30.09 -21.74 -7.32
C ILE A 447 -29.12 -21.77 -6.16
N ARG A 448 -27.88 -22.16 -6.42
CA ARG A 448 -26.78 -21.96 -5.47
C ARG A 448 -25.93 -20.77 -5.88
N VAL A 449 -25.57 -19.96 -4.89
CA VAL A 449 -24.69 -18.80 -5.07
C VAL A 449 -23.37 -19.10 -4.39
N PHE A 450 -22.31 -19.09 -5.17
CA PHE A 450 -20.94 -19.22 -4.69
C PHE A 450 -20.26 -17.87 -4.91
N VAL A 451 -19.93 -17.21 -3.80
CA VAL A 451 -19.29 -15.89 -3.76
C VAL A 451 -17.79 -16.02 -3.54
N PHE A 452 -17.38 -16.99 -2.71
CA PHE A 452 -15.98 -17.39 -2.52
C PHE A 452 -15.91 -18.89 -2.81
N ASP A 453 -15.17 -19.29 -3.85
CA ASP A 453 -15.03 -20.67 -4.33
C ASP A 453 -13.59 -21.15 -4.08
N TYR A 454 -13.42 -22.29 -3.40
CA TYR A 454 -12.11 -22.88 -3.03
C TYR A 454 -11.62 -23.94 -4.04
N GLU A 455 -12.33 -24.19 -5.13
CA GLU A 455 -11.91 -25.19 -6.11
C GLU A 455 -10.94 -24.61 -7.14
N SER A 456 -9.73 -25.17 -7.20
CA SER A 456 -8.76 -24.94 -8.27
C SER A 456 -9.44 -25.01 -9.66
N PRO A 457 -9.14 -24.09 -10.61
CA PRO A 457 -9.76 -24.06 -11.93
C PRO A 457 -9.70 -25.38 -12.70
N SER A 458 -8.70 -26.21 -12.40
CA SER A 458 -8.44 -27.51 -13.03
C SER A 458 -9.47 -28.61 -12.69
N ARG A 459 -10.12 -28.58 -11.53
CA ARG A 459 -11.15 -29.56 -11.14
C ARG A 459 -12.57 -29.16 -11.56
N ALA A 460 -12.82 -27.87 -11.77
CA ALA A 460 -14.12 -27.34 -12.18
C ALA A 460 -14.55 -27.79 -13.60
N LEU A 461 -13.62 -28.33 -14.40
CA LEU A 461 -13.87 -28.86 -15.74
C LEU A 461 -14.21 -30.36 -15.78
N THR A 462 -14.14 -31.07 -14.65
CA THR A 462 -14.39 -32.51 -14.61
C THR A 462 -15.63 -32.85 -13.76
N LYS A 463 -16.73 -33.10 -14.48
CA LYS A 463 -18.06 -33.64 -14.08
C LYS A 463 -19.13 -32.62 -13.69
N PRO A 464 -20.11 -32.34 -14.57
CA PRO A 464 -21.35 -31.71 -14.15
C PRO A 464 -22.18 -32.73 -13.35
N ARG A 465 -22.42 -32.46 -12.06
CA ARG A 465 -23.57 -33.08 -11.37
C ARG A 465 -24.83 -32.42 -11.93
N ALA A 466 -25.58 -33.18 -12.70
CA ALA A 466 -26.82 -32.77 -13.34
C ALA A 466 -27.84 -32.23 -12.30
N SER A 467 -28.32 -30.99 -12.54
CA SER A 467 -29.64 -30.41 -12.14
C SER A 467 -29.63 -28.97 -11.57
N TRP A 468 -28.49 -28.27 -11.43
CA TRP A 468 -28.45 -26.94 -10.75
C TRP A 468 -27.98 -25.80 -11.67
N GLU A 469 -28.66 -24.64 -11.62
CA GLU A 469 -28.11 -23.38 -12.12
C GLU A 469 -27.26 -22.72 -11.00
N SER A 470 -25.96 -22.52 -11.25
CA SER A 470 -25.04 -21.87 -10.29
C SER A 470 -24.77 -20.41 -10.66
N ILE A 471 -24.91 -19.50 -9.69
CA ILE A 471 -24.33 -18.15 -9.80
C ILE A 471 -22.96 -18.19 -9.14
N ARG A 472 -21.92 -18.23 -9.96
CA ARG A 472 -20.54 -18.01 -9.50
C ARG A 472 -20.25 -16.52 -9.62
N VAL A 473 -19.96 -15.88 -8.50
CA VAL A 473 -19.36 -14.56 -8.43
C VAL A 473 -17.95 -14.82 -7.99
N PHE A 474 -16.98 -14.64 -8.88
CA PHE A 474 -15.57 -14.72 -8.48
C PHE A 474 -15.24 -13.42 -7.78
N VAL A 475 -15.37 -13.42 -6.46
CA VAL A 475 -14.59 -12.49 -5.66
C VAL A 475 -13.20 -13.11 -5.61
N PHE A 476 -12.23 -12.48 -6.26
CA PHE A 476 -10.84 -12.82 -6.01
C PHE A 476 -10.63 -12.60 -4.52
N ASP A 477 -10.46 -13.69 -3.81
CA ASP A 477 -9.89 -13.65 -2.49
C ASP A 477 -8.52 -13.00 -2.66
N TYR A 478 -8.25 -11.90 -1.96
CA TYR A 478 -6.89 -11.39 -1.91
C TYR A 478 -5.94 -12.45 -1.30
N ASP A 479 -6.50 -13.42 -0.55
CA ASP A 479 -5.81 -14.62 -0.07
C ASP A 479 -5.39 -15.60 -1.20
N LEU A 480 -5.93 -15.47 -2.42
CA LEU A 480 -5.68 -16.37 -3.57
C LEU A 480 -4.99 -15.69 -4.75
N LEU A 481 -4.72 -14.38 -4.68
CA LEU A 481 -3.77 -13.73 -5.57
C LEU A 481 -2.36 -13.88 -4.97
N PRO A 482 -1.34 -14.27 -5.76
CA PRO A 482 0.01 -14.39 -5.24
C PRO A 482 0.52 -13.00 -4.88
N GLY A 483 0.30 -12.53 -3.64
CA GLY A 483 0.90 -11.27 -3.21
C GLY A 483 0.43 -10.48 -2.00
N HIS A 484 -0.64 -10.78 -1.27
CA HIS A 484 -0.91 -10.01 -0.05
C HIS A 484 -1.48 -10.82 1.12
N TYR A 485 -0.99 -10.40 2.28
CA TYR A 485 -1.28 -10.70 3.68
C TYR A 485 -2.61 -11.40 4.01
N GLN A 486 -2.50 -12.61 4.59
CA GLN A 486 -3.58 -13.25 5.35
C GLN A 486 -3.56 -12.73 6.80
N PRO A 487 -4.66 -12.20 7.31
CA PRO A 487 -4.83 -11.94 8.74
C PRO A 487 -5.09 -13.27 9.45
N ARG A 488 -4.20 -13.66 10.35
CA ARG A 488 -4.34 -14.86 11.18
C ARG A 488 -5.63 -14.78 12.00
N ALA A 489 -6.63 -15.57 11.61
CA ALA A 489 -7.75 -15.87 12.48
C ALA A 489 -7.25 -16.61 13.73
N SER A 490 -7.66 -16.10 14.90
CA SER A 490 -7.47 -16.65 16.25
C SER A 490 -6.04 -16.83 16.74
N TRP A 491 -5.43 -15.74 17.21
CA TRP A 491 -4.61 -15.79 18.43
C TRP A 491 -5.48 -15.20 19.55
N ARG A 492 -6.15 -16.09 20.30
CA ARG A 492 -6.52 -15.74 21.68
C ARG A 492 -5.22 -15.54 22.44
N ALA A 493 -5.23 -14.58 23.36
CA ALA A 493 -4.19 -14.33 24.33
C ALA A 493 -3.52 -15.64 24.79
N SER A 494 -2.27 -15.82 24.36
CA SER A 494 -1.25 -16.35 25.24
C SER A 494 -0.19 -15.28 25.33
N GLU A 495 0.02 -14.85 26.57
CA GLU A 495 1.05 -13.98 27.15
C GLU A 495 2.40 -14.03 26.42
N GLY A 496 3.22 -12.98 26.61
CA GLY A 496 4.52 -12.72 25.96
C GLY A 496 5.58 -13.81 26.13
N GLY A 497 5.31 -14.98 25.56
CA GLY A 497 6.13 -16.18 25.69
C GLY A 497 6.62 -16.73 24.37
N ASP A 498 6.21 -16.24 23.19
CA ASP A 498 6.61 -16.89 21.92
C ASP A 498 8.04 -16.54 21.45
N GLU A 499 8.58 -15.36 21.76
CA GLU A 499 9.99 -15.04 21.52
C GLU A 499 10.91 -15.72 22.55
N GLU A 500 10.53 -15.72 23.82
CA GLU A 500 11.19 -16.51 24.86
C GLU A 500 11.08 -18.01 24.58
N ARG A 501 9.93 -18.53 24.14
CA ARG A 501 9.76 -19.94 23.75
C ARG A 501 10.50 -20.28 22.47
N ALA A 502 10.65 -19.37 21.51
CA ALA A 502 11.46 -19.62 20.31
C ALA A 502 12.95 -19.69 20.66
N ALA A 503 13.44 -18.78 21.50
CA ALA A 503 14.81 -18.81 22.02
C ALA A 503 15.04 -20.06 22.90
N GLN A 504 14.06 -20.44 23.72
CA GLN A 504 14.13 -21.60 24.62
C GLN A 504 13.96 -22.93 23.85
N ALA A 505 13.10 -22.98 22.83
CA ALA A 505 13.00 -24.12 21.91
C ALA A 505 14.24 -24.29 21.02
N TRP A 506 14.97 -23.20 20.75
CA TRP A 506 16.28 -23.27 20.09
C TRP A 506 17.40 -23.69 21.05
N GLN A 507 17.36 -23.27 22.32
CA GLN A 507 18.30 -23.76 23.35
C GLN A 507 18.24 -25.29 23.51
N ASP A 508 17.09 -25.91 23.20
CA ASP A 508 16.91 -27.36 23.17
C ASP A 508 17.44 -28.06 21.88
N SER A 509 18.02 -27.34 20.92
CA SER A 509 18.39 -27.87 19.59
C SER A 509 19.67 -28.71 19.53
N HIS A 510 20.40 -28.90 20.65
CA HIS A 510 21.64 -29.68 20.72
C HIS A 510 22.73 -29.30 19.68
N VAL A 511 22.73 -28.05 19.18
CA VAL A 511 23.74 -27.51 18.26
C VAL A 511 24.77 -26.68 19.04
N GLU A 512 26.05 -27.02 18.97
CA GLU A 512 27.11 -26.29 19.70
C GLU A 512 27.54 -24.99 19.01
N ASN A 513 27.77 -25.02 17.70
CA ASN A 513 28.29 -23.86 16.95
C ASN A 513 27.49 -23.64 15.67
N ILE A 514 27.10 -22.39 15.43
CA ILE A 514 26.30 -21.99 14.27
C ILE A 514 27.13 -21.02 13.42
N VAL A 515 27.44 -21.45 12.21
CA VAL A 515 28.26 -20.67 11.26
C VAL A 515 27.39 -20.26 10.08
N VAL A 516 27.25 -18.96 9.91
CA VAL A 516 26.47 -18.38 8.82
C VAL A 516 27.36 -18.11 7.62
N VAL A 517 26.98 -18.59 6.43
CA VAL A 517 27.64 -18.29 5.16
C VAL A 517 26.77 -17.33 4.38
N ALA A 518 27.26 -16.10 4.19
CA ALA A 518 26.51 -15.03 3.55
C ALA A 518 27.27 -14.43 2.37
N SER A 519 26.51 -13.82 1.47
CA SER A 519 27.03 -13.04 0.35
C SER A 519 26.11 -11.85 0.11
N GLY A 520 26.68 -10.68 -0.12
CA GLY A 520 25.87 -9.50 -0.42
C GLY A 520 25.16 -9.57 -1.78
N LYS A 521 25.64 -10.40 -2.71
CA LYS A 521 25.13 -10.51 -4.08
C LYS A 521 24.86 -11.97 -4.49
N GLY A 522 23.84 -12.19 -5.31
CA GLY A 522 23.57 -13.50 -5.92
C GLY A 522 24.63 -13.88 -6.97
N GLY A 523 24.96 -15.17 -7.06
CA GLY A 523 25.85 -15.71 -8.10
C GLY A 523 27.36 -15.69 -7.78
N VAL A 524 27.78 -15.30 -6.58
CA VAL A 524 29.20 -15.33 -6.17
C VAL A 524 29.66 -16.70 -5.62
N GLY A 525 28.79 -17.72 -5.65
CA GLY A 525 29.10 -19.08 -5.21
C GLY A 525 28.94 -19.37 -3.71
N LYS A 526 28.19 -18.54 -2.97
CA LYS A 526 27.84 -18.73 -1.55
C LYS A 526 27.39 -20.16 -1.20
N SER A 527 26.37 -20.68 -1.88
CA SER A 527 25.81 -22.00 -1.60
C SER A 527 26.80 -23.13 -1.89
N THR A 528 27.62 -22.99 -2.95
CA THR A 528 28.70 -23.92 -3.26
C THR A 528 29.76 -23.92 -2.16
N THR A 529 30.13 -22.76 -1.63
CA THR A 529 31.04 -22.64 -0.50
C THR A 529 30.44 -23.25 0.77
N ALA A 530 29.15 -22.99 1.08
CA ALA A 530 28.47 -23.55 2.24
C ALA A 530 28.42 -25.08 2.23
N VAL A 531 28.10 -25.68 1.07
CA VAL A 531 28.08 -27.14 0.88
C VAL A 531 29.46 -27.75 1.09
N ASN A 532 30.50 -27.21 0.44
CA ASN A 532 31.85 -27.77 0.57
C ASN A 532 32.43 -27.53 1.97
N LEU A 533 32.09 -26.42 2.62
CA LEU A 533 32.45 -26.16 4.01
C LEU A 533 31.82 -27.20 4.95
N ALA A 534 30.50 -27.46 4.83
CA ALA A 534 29.82 -28.42 5.67
C ALA A 534 30.41 -29.84 5.51
N VAL A 535 30.67 -30.27 4.27
CA VAL A 535 31.29 -31.57 3.99
C VAL A 535 32.71 -31.64 4.56
N ALA A 536 33.53 -30.60 4.35
CA ALA A 536 34.90 -30.57 4.88
C ALA A 536 34.92 -30.60 6.42
N LEU A 537 33.98 -29.92 7.08
CA LEU A 537 33.84 -29.97 8.54
C LEU A 537 33.42 -31.36 9.06
N GLY A 538 32.66 -32.13 8.27
CA GLY A 538 32.29 -33.51 8.61
C GLY A 538 33.45 -34.50 8.46
N GLU A 539 34.34 -34.25 7.50
CA GLU A 539 35.56 -35.05 7.31
C GLU A 539 36.60 -34.79 8.41
N VAL A 540 36.67 -33.56 8.93
CA VAL A 540 37.61 -33.25 10.02
C VAL A 540 37.03 -33.62 11.37
N ASP A 541 37.79 -34.46 12.09
CA ASP A 541 37.45 -35.02 13.42
C ASP A 541 36.17 -35.87 13.47
N HIS A 542 35.61 -36.29 12.31
CA HIS A 542 34.33 -36.99 12.22
C HIS A 542 33.20 -36.28 12.98
N CYS A 543 33.19 -34.94 12.91
CA CYS A 543 32.23 -34.13 13.63
C CYS A 543 30.81 -34.30 13.07
N ALA A 544 29.81 -34.28 13.95
CA ALA A 544 28.42 -34.22 13.51
C ALA A 544 28.12 -32.81 12.95
N VAL A 545 27.82 -32.72 11.66
CA VAL A 545 27.59 -31.45 10.95
C VAL A 545 26.22 -31.42 10.28
N GLY A 546 25.53 -30.29 10.43
CA GLY A 546 24.32 -29.96 9.71
C GLY A 546 24.55 -28.87 8.66
N LEU A 547 23.73 -28.89 7.61
CA LEU A 547 23.66 -27.87 6.57
C LEU A 547 22.20 -27.44 6.40
N LEU A 548 21.93 -26.16 6.60
CA LEU A 548 20.60 -25.57 6.49
C LEU A 548 20.57 -24.54 5.36
N ASP A 549 19.77 -24.80 4.33
CA ASP A 549 19.54 -23.91 3.21
C ASP A 549 18.41 -22.92 3.51
N MET A 550 18.78 -21.65 3.69
CA MET A 550 17.87 -20.56 3.99
C MET A 550 17.59 -19.69 2.75
N ASP A 551 18.11 -20.06 1.57
CA ASP A 551 17.83 -19.37 0.32
C ASP A 551 16.47 -19.80 -0.25
N VAL A 552 15.42 -19.19 0.29
CA VAL A 552 14.04 -19.48 -0.07
C VAL A 552 13.72 -19.19 -1.54
N PHE A 553 14.43 -18.26 -2.18
CA PHE A 553 14.12 -17.83 -3.55
C PHE A 553 14.77 -18.71 -4.63
N GLY A 554 15.83 -19.44 -4.28
CA GLY A 554 16.56 -20.30 -5.19
C GLY A 554 17.31 -21.41 -4.46
N PRO A 555 16.61 -22.34 -3.78
CA PRO A 555 17.26 -23.38 -3.00
C PRO A 555 18.08 -24.27 -3.92
N SER A 556 19.38 -24.33 -3.67
CA SER A 556 20.35 -25.03 -4.52
C SER A 556 21.00 -26.21 -3.81
N VAL A 557 20.91 -26.26 -2.48
CA VAL A 557 21.48 -27.33 -1.65
C VAL A 557 20.90 -28.71 -1.96
N PRO A 558 19.57 -28.91 -2.16
CA PRO A 558 19.02 -30.22 -2.52
C PRO A 558 19.73 -30.85 -3.72
N ARG A 559 19.95 -30.07 -4.77
CA ARG A 559 20.65 -30.51 -5.97
C ARG A 559 22.13 -30.78 -5.71
N MET A 560 22.83 -29.86 -5.04
CA MET A 560 24.27 -29.99 -4.75
C MET A 560 24.60 -31.15 -3.81
N MET A 561 23.65 -31.56 -2.97
CA MET A 561 23.77 -32.72 -2.08
C MET A 561 23.14 -33.99 -2.65
N ASN A 562 22.60 -33.96 -3.88
CA ASN A 562 21.89 -35.09 -4.51
C ASN A 562 20.76 -35.67 -3.64
N LEU A 563 19.91 -34.79 -3.10
CA LEU A 563 18.79 -35.11 -2.22
C LEU A 563 17.47 -34.63 -2.85
N SER A 564 16.48 -35.51 -2.92
CA SER A 564 15.18 -35.22 -3.58
C SER A 564 13.95 -35.79 -2.87
N ALA A 565 14.11 -36.29 -1.64
CA ALA A 565 12.99 -36.82 -0.86
C ALA A 565 12.27 -35.69 -0.10
N ALA A 566 11.00 -35.90 0.27
CA ALA A 566 10.34 -35.05 1.24
C ALA A 566 10.76 -35.49 2.66
N PRO A 567 11.04 -34.58 3.59
CA PRO A 567 11.42 -34.94 4.96
C PRO A 567 10.24 -35.60 5.67
N GLU A 568 10.52 -36.69 6.38
CA GLU A 568 9.55 -37.32 7.26
C GLU A 568 9.33 -36.47 8.52
N LEU A 569 8.19 -36.67 9.20
CA LEU A 569 7.92 -36.05 10.49
C LEU A 569 8.18 -37.07 11.60
N ASP A 570 8.89 -36.65 12.65
CA ASP A 570 9.10 -37.46 13.84
C ASP A 570 7.84 -37.51 14.75
N GLN A 571 7.96 -38.20 15.89
CA GLN A 571 6.87 -38.34 16.87
C GLN A 571 6.41 -36.99 17.47
N ASN A 572 7.25 -35.95 17.40
CA ASN A 572 6.98 -34.59 17.88
C ASN A 572 6.55 -33.64 16.76
N GLN A 573 6.21 -34.16 15.56
CA GLN A 573 5.88 -33.38 14.37
C GLN A 573 7.01 -32.46 13.87
N LYS A 574 8.27 -32.73 14.24
CA LYS A 574 9.45 -32.05 13.70
C LYS A 574 9.92 -32.75 12.42
N MET A 575 10.44 -31.96 11.48
CA MET A 575 10.94 -32.46 10.21
C MET A 575 12.31 -33.12 10.41
N VAL A 576 12.45 -34.38 10.03
CA VAL A 576 13.72 -35.10 10.07
C VAL A 576 14.57 -34.64 8.88
N PRO A 577 15.77 -34.09 9.10
CA PRO A 577 16.66 -33.70 8.00
C PRO A 577 17.05 -34.92 7.17
N LEU A 578 17.24 -34.71 5.87
CA LEU A 578 17.78 -35.74 4.99
C LEU A 578 19.29 -35.82 5.18
N SER A 579 19.94 -36.92 4.78
CA SER A 579 21.39 -37.02 4.89
C SER A 579 22.03 -37.53 3.61
N ASN A 580 23.17 -36.95 3.26
CA ASN A 580 24.09 -37.48 2.26
C ASN A 580 25.52 -37.04 2.61
N TYR A 581 26.52 -37.79 2.18
CA TYR A 581 27.94 -37.53 2.46
C TYR A 581 28.25 -37.31 3.95
N GLY A 582 27.51 -37.96 4.85
CA GLY A 582 27.68 -37.81 6.31
C GLY A 582 27.10 -36.50 6.89
N ILE A 583 26.47 -35.65 6.07
CA ILE A 583 25.93 -34.34 6.48
C ILE A 583 24.40 -34.41 6.57
N GLN A 584 23.85 -33.87 7.66
CA GLN A 584 22.40 -33.70 7.82
C GLN A 584 21.96 -32.40 7.12
N CYS A 585 21.00 -32.48 6.22
CA CYS A 585 20.59 -31.38 5.35
C CYS A 585 19.10 -31.08 5.49
N MET A 586 18.78 -29.79 5.60
CA MET A 586 17.41 -29.29 5.52
C MET A 586 17.37 -28.12 4.52
N SER A 587 16.33 -28.08 3.69
CA SER A 587 16.11 -27.02 2.71
C SER A 587 14.62 -26.87 2.43
N ILE A 588 14.21 -25.64 2.16
CA ILE A 588 12.88 -25.36 1.63
C ILE A 588 12.61 -26.07 0.28
N GLY A 589 13.65 -26.39 -0.48
CA GLY A 589 13.55 -27.15 -1.72
C GLY A 589 13.06 -28.59 -1.54
N PHE A 590 13.08 -29.14 -0.32
CA PHE A 590 12.46 -30.44 -0.04
C PHE A 590 10.94 -30.35 0.18
N LEU A 591 10.42 -29.14 0.42
CA LEU A 591 9.01 -28.89 0.72
C LEU A 591 8.22 -28.36 -0.48
N VAL A 592 8.90 -28.07 -1.60
CA VAL A 592 8.32 -27.43 -2.79
C VAL A 592 8.70 -28.21 -4.05
N GLU A 593 7.73 -28.47 -4.93
CA GLU A 593 7.98 -29.17 -6.19
C GLU A 593 8.82 -28.31 -7.17
N GLU A 594 9.93 -28.85 -7.68
CA GLU A 594 10.89 -28.18 -8.59
C GLU A 594 10.27 -27.47 -9.81
N LYS A 595 9.09 -27.90 -10.28
CA LYS A 595 8.42 -27.36 -11.48
C LYS A 595 7.36 -26.32 -11.17
N ALA A 596 7.01 -26.11 -9.91
CA ALA A 596 6.04 -25.11 -9.51
C ALA A 596 6.75 -23.77 -9.29
N ALA A 597 6.46 -22.76 -10.12
CA ALA A 597 6.91 -21.40 -9.89
C ALA A 597 6.14 -20.82 -8.67
N VAL A 598 6.65 -21.08 -7.46
CA VAL A 598 6.08 -20.57 -6.22
C VAL A 598 6.56 -19.13 -6.02
N VAL A 599 5.62 -18.18 -5.98
CA VAL A 599 5.91 -16.79 -5.66
C VAL A 599 6.07 -16.65 -4.14
N TRP A 600 7.32 -16.62 -3.67
CA TRP A 600 7.66 -16.40 -2.26
C TRP A 600 7.39 -14.95 -1.84
N ARG A 601 6.56 -14.73 -0.81
CA ARG A 601 6.24 -13.41 -0.23
C ARG A 601 6.78 -13.31 1.20
N GLY A 602 7.17 -12.11 1.65
CA GLY A 602 7.92 -11.89 2.91
C GLY A 602 7.46 -12.70 4.14
N PRO A 603 6.16 -12.67 4.54
CA PRO A 603 5.68 -13.46 5.68
C PRO A 603 5.75 -14.97 5.49
N MET A 604 5.61 -15.47 4.25
CA MET A 604 5.82 -16.90 3.94
C MET A 604 7.29 -17.27 4.04
N VAL A 605 8.18 -16.38 3.60
CA VAL A 605 9.63 -16.55 3.76
C VAL A 605 9.97 -16.60 5.24
N MET A 606 9.42 -15.70 6.07
CA MET A 606 9.64 -15.72 7.53
C MET A 606 9.08 -16.98 8.19
N SER A 607 7.86 -17.39 7.83
CA SER A 607 7.26 -18.60 8.37
C SER A 607 8.02 -19.87 7.94
N ALA A 608 8.53 -19.90 6.72
CA ALA A 608 9.38 -20.98 6.22
C ALA A 608 10.72 -21.01 6.95
N VAL A 609 11.38 -19.86 7.09
CA VAL A 609 12.62 -19.67 7.86
C VAL A 609 12.44 -20.12 9.32
N GLN A 610 11.40 -19.66 10.00
CA GLN A 610 11.07 -20.08 11.37
C GLN A 610 10.80 -21.59 11.44
N ARG A 611 10.08 -22.15 10.48
CA ARG A 611 9.79 -23.58 10.45
C ARG A 611 11.06 -24.41 10.21
N LEU A 612 11.96 -23.96 9.34
CA LEU A 612 13.22 -24.65 9.06
C LEU A 612 14.19 -24.57 10.25
N LEU A 613 14.24 -23.43 10.95
CA LEU A 613 15.04 -23.27 12.16
C LEU A 613 14.43 -24.06 13.32
N LEU A 614 13.20 -23.75 13.72
CA LEU A 614 12.62 -24.22 14.99
C LEU A 614 11.96 -25.61 14.90
N ASN A 615 11.50 -26.02 13.73
CA ASN A 615 10.75 -27.28 13.55
C ASN A 615 11.52 -28.34 12.74
N THR A 616 12.85 -28.33 12.85
CA THR A 616 13.72 -29.39 12.33
C THR A 616 14.27 -30.22 13.50
N ALA A 617 14.19 -31.54 13.40
CA ALA A 617 14.73 -32.47 14.39
C ALA A 617 16.23 -32.69 14.15
N TRP A 618 17.04 -31.68 14.47
CA TRP A 618 18.49 -31.80 14.39
C TRP A 618 18.98 -32.83 15.43
N PRO A 619 19.82 -33.81 15.03
CA PRO A 619 20.56 -34.61 16.01
C PRO A 619 21.58 -33.71 16.76
N PRO A 620 22.27 -34.20 17.80
CA PRO A 620 23.37 -33.45 18.39
C PRO A 620 24.43 -33.11 17.33
N LEU A 621 24.63 -31.82 17.07
CA LEU A 621 25.55 -31.31 16.06
C LEU A 621 26.64 -30.46 16.71
N LYS A 622 27.89 -30.67 16.29
CA LYS A 622 29.00 -29.78 16.66
C LYS A 622 28.95 -28.48 15.86
N TYR A 623 28.59 -28.56 14.58
CA TYR A 623 28.46 -27.41 13.68
C TYR A 623 27.16 -27.46 12.89
N LEU A 624 26.48 -26.33 12.77
CA LEU A 624 25.39 -26.10 11.83
C LEU A 624 25.76 -24.96 10.88
N VAL A 625 25.92 -25.28 9.59
CA VAL A 625 26.25 -24.31 8.54
C VAL A 625 24.95 -23.78 7.91
N LEU A 626 24.76 -22.46 7.90
CA LEU A 626 23.57 -21.81 7.32
C LEU A 626 23.94 -21.15 5.98
N ASP A 627 23.30 -21.59 4.91
CA ASP A 627 23.40 -20.92 3.60
C ASP A 627 22.36 -19.80 3.51
N MET A 628 22.79 -18.55 3.69
CA MET A 628 21.87 -17.40 3.81
C MET A 628 21.24 -17.00 2.47
N PRO A 629 20.06 -16.37 2.44
CA PRO A 629 19.56 -15.74 1.23
C PRO A 629 20.47 -14.58 0.78
N PRO A 630 20.47 -14.19 -0.51
CA PRO A 630 21.28 -13.08 -1.00
C PRO A 630 20.79 -11.72 -0.46
N GLY A 631 21.71 -10.74 -0.39
CA GLY A 631 21.41 -9.34 -0.02
C GLY A 631 21.70 -9.02 1.44
N THR A 632 21.07 -7.96 1.97
CA THR A 632 21.10 -7.55 3.39
C THR A 632 19.70 -7.20 3.90
N GLY A 633 18.69 -7.92 3.40
CA GLY A 633 17.27 -7.66 3.68
C GLY A 633 16.75 -8.29 4.97
N ASP A 634 15.45 -8.10 5.23
CA ASP A 634 14.77 -8.49 6.48
C ASP A 634 14.97 -9.96 6.86
N THR A 635 15.11 -10.87 5.90
CA THR A 635 15.32 -12.30 6.18
C THR A 635 16.62 -12.58 6.93
N GLN A 636 17.71 -11.88 6.59
CA GLN A 636 18.97 -12.09 7.28
C GLN A 636 18.93 -11.53 8.71
N LEU A 637 18.29 -10.36 8.89
CA LEU A 637 18.09 -9.76 10.21
C LEU A 637 17.20 -10.64 11.10
N SER A 638 16.09 -11.15 10.57
CA SER A 638 15.22 -12.05 11.33
C SER A 638 15.92 -13.34 11.72
N ILE A 639 16.73 -13.96 10.84
CA ILE A 639 17.52 -15.14 11.20
C ILE A 639 18.49 -14.81 12.34
N SER A 640 19.20 -13.67 12.27
CA SER A 640 20.13 -13.25 13.34
C SER A 640 19.46 -12.93 14.67
N GLN A 641 18.16 -12.64 14.69
CA GLN A 641 17.38 -12.36 15.89
C GLN A 641 16.73 -13.62 16.49
N LEU A 642 16.49 -14.65 15.68
CA LEU A 642 15.80 -15.87 16.10
C LEU A 642 16.75 -16.90 16.73
N ILE A 643 18.03 -16.86 16.37
CA ILE A 643 19.05 -17.82 16.84
C ILE A 643 20.35 -17.11 17.20
N GLU A 644 21.05 -17.62 18.20
CA GLU A 644 22.36 -17.10 18.60
C GLU A 644 23.44 -17.63 17.65
N VAL A 645 23.91 -16.79 16.74
CA VAL A 645 24.91 -17.18 15.72
C VAL A 645 26.33 -17.02 16.27
N THR A 646 27.13 -18.08 16.22
CA THR A 646 28.53 -18.08 16.70
C THR A 646 29.44 -17.19 15.84
N GLY A 647 29.22 -17.17 14.52
CA GLY A 647 29.96 -16.30 13.63
C GLY A 647 29.51 -16.36 12.17
N SER A 648 29.96 -15.39 11.39
CA SER A 648 29.61 -15.24 9.98
C SER A 648 30.85 -15.29 9.07
N ILE A 649 30.70 -15.92 7.92
CA ILE A 649 31.68 -15.99 6.84
C ILE A 649 31.09 -15.28 5.63
N ILE A 650 31.83 -14.32 5.07
CA ILE A 650 31.39 -13.55 3.91
C ILE A 650 32.08 -14.06 2.65
N VAL A 651 31.30 -14.51 1.67
CA VAL A 651 31.79 -15.00 0.37
C VAL A 651 31.65 -13.89 -0.67
N SER A 652 32.73 -13.60 -1.40
CA SER A 652 32.71 -12.65 -2.50
C SER A 652 33.67 -13.04 -3.62
N THR A 653 33.58 -12.34 -4.73
CA THR A 653 34.54 -12.40 -5.86
C THR A 653 35.39 -11.12 -5.85
N PRO A 654 36.60 -11.10 -6.44
CA PRO A 654 37.52 -9.96 -6.36
C PRO A 654 37.06 -8.66 -7.05
N GLN A 655 35.91 -8.68 -7.72
CA GLN A 655 35.37 -7.56 -8.49
C GLN A 655 34.72 -6.48 -7.60
N ASP A 656 34.99 -5.20 -7.87
CA ASP A 656 34.56 -4.07 -7.05
C ASP A 656 33.04 -4.07 -6.75
N ILE A 657 32.21 -4.41 -7.74
CA ILE A 657 30.74 -4.46 -7.57
C ILE A 657 30.34 -5.52 -6.54
N ALA A 658 30.99 -6.69 -6.52
CA ALA A 658 30.67 -7.73 -5.54
C ALA A 658 31.21 -7.38 -4.14
N LEU A 659 32.34 -6.68 -4.07
CA LEU A 659 32.94 -6.22 -2.81
C LEU A 659 32.05 -5.19 -2.10
N LEU A 660 31.37 -4.30 -2.84
CA LEU A 660 30.42 -3.34 -2.25
C LEU A 660 29.30 -4.04 -1.48
N ASP A 661 28.72 -5.10 -2.06
CA ASP A 661 27.63 -5.84 -1.43
C ASP A 661 28.15 -6.70 -0.27
N ALA A 662 29.32 -7.34 -0.43
CA ALA A 662 29.97 -8.07 0.65
C ALA A 662 30.25 -7.16 1.87
N ARG A 663 30.60 -5.88 1.64
CA ARG A 663 30.88 -4.91 2.72
C ARG A 663 29.62 -4.61 3.52
N ARG A 664 28.51 -4.39 2.81
CA ARG A 664 27.21 -4.17 3.43
C ARG A 664 26.78 -5.38 4.25
N GLY A 665 27.05 -6.60 3.76
CA GLY A 665 26.82 -7.84 4.51
C GLY A 665 27.62 -7.91 5.81
N ALA A 666 28.94 -7.65 5.75
CA ALA A 666 29.80 -7.64 6.94
C ALA A 666 29.36 -6.59 7.98
N GLU A 667 29.01 -5.37 7.52
CA GLU A 667 28.54 -4.30 8.39
C GLU A 667 27.16 -4.60 9.01
N MET A 668 26.29 -5.34 8.30
CA MET A 668 25.01 -5.79 8.87
C MET A 668 25.24 -6.74 10.05
N PHE A 669 26.11 -7.75 9.91
CA PHE A 669 26.42 -8.67 11.02
C PHE A 669 27.02 -7.96 12.22
N ARG A 670 27.89 -6.96 11.99
CA ARG A 670 28.43 -6.11 13.08
C ARG A 670 27.33 -5.37 13.84
N LYS A 671 26.33 -4.83 13.14
CA LYS A 671 25.21 -4.10 13.77
C LYS A 671 24.31 -4.99 14.63
N VAL A 672 24.21 -6.27 14.29
CA VAL A 672 23.49 -7.28 15.09
C VAL A 672 24.40 -8.07 16.03
N HIS A 673 25.62 -7.58 16.27
CA HIS A 673 26.60 -8.15 17.19
C HIS A 673 27.06 -9.59 16.87
N ILE A 674 27.00 -10.01 15.60
CA ILE A 674 27.54 -11.29 15.14
C ILE A 674 28.98 -11.09 14.65
N PRO A 675 29.98 -11.84 15.14
CA PRO A 675 31.36 -11.69 14.70
C PRO A 675 31.54 -12.18 13.25
N VAL A 676 32.25 -11.40 12.44
CA VAL A 676 32.70 -11.82 11.11
C VAL A 676 34.00 -12.59 11.27
N LEU A 677 33.97 -13.91 11.10
CA LEU A 677 35.11 -14.81 11.27
C LEU A 677 36.17 -14.60 10.18
N GLY A 678 35.73 -14.20 8.98
CA GLY A 678 36.60 -13.84 7.87
C GLY A 678 35.91 -13.89 6.52
N LEU A 679 36.67 -13.63 5.45
CA LEU A 679 36.17 -13.58 4.08
C LEU A 679 36.71 -14.75 3.24
N ILE A 680 35.92 -15.25 2.29
CA ILE A 680 36.38 -16.21 1.28
C ILE A 680 36.36 -15.52 -0.09
N GLU A 681 37.50 -15.54 -0.77
CA GLU A 681 37.63 -15.05 -2.15
C GLU A 681 37.32 -16.18 -3.13
N ASN A 682 36.12 -16.19 -3.68
CA ASN A 682 35.72 -17.17 -4.68
C ASN A 682 36.03 -16.67 -6.10
N MET A 683 36.26 -17.62 -7.00
CA MET A 683 36.62 -17.38 -8.41
C MET A 683 37.83 -16.45 -8.56
N ASN A 684 38.85 -16.60 -7.69
CA ASN A 684 40.02 -15.72 -7.66
C ASN A 684 40.90 -15.84 -8.92
N VAL A 685 41.04 -17.04 -9.47
CA VAL A 685 41.87 -17.35 -10.64
C VAL A 685 41.25 -18.45 -11.49
N PHE A 686 41.33 -18.31 -12.80
CA PHE A 686 41.05 -19.37 -13.77
C PHE A 686 42.37 -19.94 -14.29
N ARG A 687 42.59 -21.25 -14.11
CA ARG A 687 43.71 -21.97 -14.70
C ARG A 687 43.25 -22.73 -15.94
N CYS A 688 43.77 -22.36 -17.11
CA CYS A 688 43.43 -23.01 -18.37
C CYS A 688 43.84 -24.49 -18.35
N PRO A 689 42.92 -25.45 -18.56
CA PRO A 689 43.23 -26.88 -18.50
C PRO A 689 44.12 -27.33 -19.67
N ASN A 690 44.20 -26.56 -20.77
CA ASN A 690 44.97 -26.93 -21.95
C ASN A 690 46.44 -26.48 -21.89
N CYS A 691 46.73 -25.33 -21.27
CA CYS A 691 48.10 -24.75 -21.26
C CYS A 691 48.61 -24.34 -19.87
N GLY A 692 47.80 -24.45 -18.81
CA GLY A 692 48.19 -24.07 -17.45
C GLY A 692 48.24 -22.57 -17.19
N HIS A 693 47.91 -21.72 -18.18
CA HIS A 693 47.85 -20.26 -18.02
C HIS A 693 46.86 -19.86 -16.92
N GLU A 694 47.29 -18.96 -16.04
CA GLU A 694 46.48 -18.43 -14.94
C GLU A 694 45.99 -17.01 -15.27
N GLU A 695 44.68 -16.83 -15.24
CA GLU A 695 44.03 -15.57 -15.54
C GLU A 695 43.10 -15.15 -14.39
N HIS A 696 43.24 -13.91 -13.92
CA HIS A 696 42.44 -13.36 -12.84
C HIS A 696 41.22 -12.63 -13.41
N ILE A 697 40.28 -13.40 -13.95
CA ILE A 697 39.14 -12.90 -14.75
C ILE A 697 38.32 -11.82 -14.00
N PHE A 698 38.16 -11.95 -12.69
CA PHE A 698 37.35 -11.05 -11.87
C PHE A 698 38.17 -10.00 -11.09
N GLY A 699 39.48 -9.92 -11.32
CA GLY A 699 40.39 -9.04 -10.59
C GLY A 699 41.30 -9.77 -9.61
N ARG A 700 42.20 -9.03 -8.95
CA ARG A 700 43.20 -9.56 -8.01
C ARG A 700 43.05 -8.91 -6.64
N GLN A 701 43.18 -9.71 -5.58
CA GLN A 701 43.30 -9.24 -4.19
C GLN A 701 42.17 -8.29 -3.75
N GLY A 702 40.98 -8.43 -4.33
CA GLY A 702 39.84 -7.57 -4.02
C GLY A 702 39.34 -7.82 -2.60
N VAL A 703 39.22 -9.10 -2.25
CA VAL A 703 38.77 -9.54 -0.93
C VAL A 703 39.85 -9.34 0.12
N HIS A 704 41.13 -9.46 -0.23
CA HIS A 704 42.25 -9.17 0.68
C HIS A 704 42.24 -7.72 1.18
N ARG A 705 42.17 -6.75 0.26
CA ARG A 705 42.08 -5.33 0.62
C ARG A 705 40.86 -5.04 1.49
N MET A 706 39.73 -5.67 1.16
CA MET A 706 38.51 -5.55 1.94
C MET A 706 38.63 -6.16 3.35
N ALA A 707 39.33 -7.30 3.49
CA ALA A 707 39.57 -7.95 4.76
C ALA A 707 40.48 -7.09 5.67
N GLU A 708 41.52 -6.48 5.11
CA GLU A 708 42.38 -5.52 5.81
C GLU A 708 41.57 -4.31 6.33
N GLU A 709 40.73 -3.71 5.48
CA GLU A 709 39.89 -2.58 5.87
C GLU A 709 38.86 -2.93 6.95
N LEU A 710 38.34 -4.16 6.92
CA LEU A 710 37.44 -4.66 7.93
C LEU A 710 38.20 -5.21 9.16
N GLY A 711 39.51 -5.33 9.15
CA GLY A 711 40.27 -5.91 10.26
C GLY A 711 39.93 -7.38 10.54
N VAL A 712 39.70 -8.16 9.49
CA VAL A 712 39.40 -9.60 9.54
C VAL A 712 40.31 -10.36 8.57
N GLU A 713 40.38 -11.69 8.67
CA GLU A 713 41.26 -12.52 7.85
C GLU A 713 40.56 -13.04 6.59
N VAL A 714 41.35 -13.30 5.53
CA VAL A 714 40.89 -14.09 4.37
C VAL A 714 41.06 -15.57 4.72
N LEU A 715 39.95 -16.30 4.80
CA LEU A 715 39.88 -17.70 5.23
C LEU A 715 40.19 -18.69 4.11
N GLY A 716 40.20 -18.26 2.86
CA GLY A 716 40.49 -19.13 1.73
C GLY A 716 40.23 -18.46 0.39
N GLU A 717 40.87 -19.02 -0.63
CA GLU A 717 40.74 -18.60 -2.01
C GLU A 717 40.32 -19.78 -2.88
N VAL A 718 39.21 -19.66 -3.60
CA VAL A 718 38.66 -20.74 -4.41
C VAL A 718 38.81 -20.40 -5.89
N PRO A 719 39.48 -21.23 -6.70
CA PRO A 719 39.67 -20.96 -8.13
C PRO A 719 38.38 -21.16 -8.92
N LEU A 720 38.25 -20.44 -10.04
CA LEU A 720 37.20 -20.66 -11.03
C LEU A 720 37.49 -21.97 -11.78
N SER A 721 36.90 -23.07 -11.33
CA SER A 721 37.17 -24.41 -11.84
C SER A 721 35.93 -25.09 -12.43
N LEU A 722 36.12 -25.75 -13.58
CA LEU A 722 35.08 -26.52 -14.23
C LEU A 722 34.59 -27.67 -13.32
N CYS A 723 35.50 -28.35 -12.64
CA CYS A 723 35.20 -29.48 -11.76
C CYS A 723 34.26 -29.09 -10.60
N ILE A 724 34.42 -27.89 -10.04
CA ILE A 724 33.56 -27.39 -8.95
C ILE A 724 32.13 -27.20 -9.44
N ARG A 725 31.97 -26.56 -10.60
CA ARG A 725 30.65 -26.35 -11.23
C ARG A 725 29.99 -27.66 -11.62
N GLU A 726 30.75 -28.59 -12.22
CA GLU A 726 30.28 -29.91 -12.64
C GLU A 726 29.86 -30.78 -11.45
N GLY A 727 30.66 -30.77 -10.38
CA GLY A 727 30.37 -31.43 -9.12
C GLY A 727 29.09 -30.90 -8.46
N ALA A 728 28.93 -29.58 -8.38
CA ALA A 728 27.72 -28.96 -7.87
C ALA A 728 26.47 -29.33 -8.70
N ASP A 729 26.55 -29.31 -10.03
CA ASP A 729 25.43 -29.64 -10.91
C ASP A 729 24.96 -31.10 -10.81
N CYS A 730 25.90 -32.03 -10.61
CA CYS A 730 25.66 -33.47 -10.49
C CYS A 730 25.48 -33.96 -9.06
N GLY A 731 25.48 -33.05 -8.07
CA GLY A 731 25.26 -33.35 -6.67
C GLY A 731 26.41 -34.10 -5.99
N LYS A 732 27.65 -33.90 -6.47
CA LYS A 732 28.89 -34.45 -5.91
C LYS A 732 29.87 -33.31 -5.60
N PRO A 733 29.85 -32.76 -4.37
CA PRO A 733 30.73 -31.66 -3.97
C PRO A 733 32.21 -31.96 -4.27
N ILE A 734 33.04 -30.93 -4.49
CA ILE A 734 34.44 -31.12 -4.92
C ILE A 734 35.26 -31.83 -3.83
N VAL A 735 34.94 -31.57 -2.55
CA VAL A 735 35.55 -32.24 -1.39
C VAL A 735 35.32 -33.76 -1.41
N VAL A 736 34.20 -34.21 -1.98
CA VAL A 736 33.89 -35.66 -2.11
C VAL A 736 34.44 -36.23 -3.41
N SER A 737 34.26 -35.51 -4.52
CA SER A 737 34.56 -36.03 -5.86
C SER A 737 36.06 -36.03 -6.18
N GLN A 738 36.82 -35.08 -5.63
CA GLN A 738 38.26 -34.94 -5.84
C GLN A 738 38.95 -34.41 -4.56
N PRO A 739 39.01 -35.19 -3.47
CA PRO A 739 39.54 -34.74 -2.17
C PRO A 739 41.01 -34.28 -2.23
N ASP A 740 41.84 -34.91 -3.07
CA ASP A 740 43.26 -34.58 -3.22
C ASP A 740 43.53 -33.45 -4.25
N SER A 741 42.49 -32.80 -4.75
CA SER A 741 42.63 -31.80 -5.79
C SER A 741 43.19 -30.47 -5.25
N PRO A 742 43.97 -29.70 -6.04
CA PRO A 742 44.45 -28.37 -5.64
C PRO A 742 43.33 -27.40 -5.26
N GLN A 743 42.13 -27.63 -5.80
CA GLN A 743 40.93 -26.86 -5.51
C GLN A 743 40.40 -27.15 -4.11
N VAL A 744 40.57 -28.38 -3.61
CA VAL A 744 40.21 -28.77 -2.25
C VAL A 744 41.28 -28.34 -1.27
N SER A 745 42.59 -28.44 -1.56
CA SER A 745 43.66 -28.02 -0.63
C SER A 745 43.60 -26.54 -0.20
N LEU A 746 42.86 -25.68 -0.91
CA LEU A 746 42.69 -24.26 -0.59
C LEU A 746 41.50 -23.97 0.34
N LEU A 747 40.58 -24.92 0.55
CA LEU A 747 39.38 -24.80 1.40
C LEU A 747 39.63 -25.10 2.90
N PRO A 748 40.47 -26.09 3.29
CA PRO A 748 40.56 -26.58 4.66
C PRO A 748 41.85 -26.21 5.42
N ASP A 749 42.74 -25.33 4.97
CA ASP A 749 43.95 -25.05 5.77
C ASP A 749 43.81 -23.85 6.75
N TYR A 750 42.78 -23.01 6.62
CA TYR A 750 42.66 -21.77 7.42
C TYR A 750 41.43 -21.69 8.34
N LEU A 751 40.32 -22.36 8.02
CA LEU A 751 39.12 -22.37 8.87
C LEU A 751 39.30 -23.19 10.17
N PHE A 752 40.33 -24.06 10.21
CA PHE A 752 40.65 -24.93 11.34
C PHE A 752 41.36 -24.22 12.50
N LEU A 753 41.89 -23.02 12.26
CA LEU A 753 42.59 -22.24 13.28
C LEU A 753 41.69 -21.22 14.01
N THR A 754 40.60 -20.76 13.39
CA THR A 754 39.73 -19.70 13.93
C THR A 754 38.55 -20.21 14.76
N LEU A 755 38.13 -21.47 14.61
CA LEU A 755 37.00 -22.06 15.37
C LEU A 755 37.41 -22.88 16.61
N ARG A 756 38.69 -22.88 16.98
CA ARG A 756 39.09 -23.31 18.34
C ARG A 756 38.85 -22.15 19.31
N PRO A 757 38.30 -22.39 20.51
CA PRO A 757 38.36 -21.38 21.56
C PRO A 757 39.83 -21.00 21.74
N ARG A 758 40.17 -19.71 21.57
CA ARG A 758 41.44 -19.20 22.08
C ARG A 758 41.37 -19.36 23.60
N THR A 759 42.13 -20.30 24.15
CA THR A 759 42.38 -20.43 25.59
C THR A 759 42.94 -19.15 26.17
#